data_AF-A0A3P6ARI8-F1
#
_entry.id   AF-A0A3P6ARI8-F1
#
_cell.length_a   1.000
_cell.length_b   1.000
_cell.length_c   1.000
_cell.angle_alpha   90.00
_cell.angle_beta   90.00
_cell.angle_gamma   90.00
#
_symmetry.space_group_name_H-M   'P 1'
#
loop_
_entity.id
_entity.type
_entity.pdbx_description
1 polymer ?
#
loop_
_entity_poly.entity_id
_entity_poly.type
_entity_poly.pdbx_seq_one_letter_code
_entity_poly.pdbx_strand_id
1 'polypeptide(L)'
;MDDYRDRISRLPDDFLLQILSRLPTKDVVAMSLLSKRWRFLWTLVPKLNFDVRLHDNTCPKFTKFVDRSLLLHKAPTLESLRVKIGSICHNADVDVSVWVRIAVDRGVRELDISYCPAEEPIRLPKCLFPCATLVVLKLENMSLVDASSYVCFKSLKTLHLLDVKYFDEQSLPHLLSSCYVLEDLVVQRCPGDNVKIVSVNAACLKTLTLHKSSQAFEGDDDGFLIAAPKLKRLDIEDYWGGFCYIENMPEVVEANVDVIYKTTERILGSLTSVKRLALCLMTSDAAYPTGTVFSQLVHLELCTCAPRWWDLLTRVIEDSPKLRVLKLRQKHIRRTSSPGASWKQPVSLPKGLSLETFKWELYEGTQKQKEVAKFILKHGIRLKKVIVSPKPSSSLLEKHEMLKELSSAPRGSSTCKLLVKTAKNIPKMDRISELPDALLLQILSLVKTKERVATSLLSKRWETLWTLVPKLDFHLERGSDSEFVNRSLLLHRAPVLESFSLKVDTFQVSPLDIGLWIRTAVSHGVRELKLDYTTNEDPIRLPRSFYTCQALLVLKLKNANLVGFSSNSSSVCFQSLKILHLLLVTYSDEKSLETILSSCSSLKDLVIECCPNDNVFIFTINVPSLQSLSLNRSAKYYRNNCLGFVINAPSLKYLNIRDYRGSFCLAEDMPELVEANVEVGYDKLDELMGSLTSVKRLSICSTKLNAPCPTTFQQLVHLEICTCKPEWWNLLVCLLTATPKLRVLKLKRTHKDCSKGGCWNEPGFVPDCLLTSLEYFEWRRYKGTKGQSDLVTYILRNACHLKMVKILTETDDPEEQLEMIKKLAFSPRASITCQVDFD
;
A
#
# COMPACT_ATOMS: atom_id res chain seq x y z
N MET A 1 23.99 -15.29 -32.83
CA MET A 1 22.94 -14.28 -32.60
C MET A 1 23.20 -13.65 -31.25
N ASP A 2 23.06 -12.33 -31.20
CA ASP A 2 23.71 -11.43 -30.26
C ASP A 2 23.45 -11.66 -28.76
N ASP A 3 24.55 -11.58 -28.04
CA ASP A 3 24.74 -11.33 -26.62
C ASP A 3 23.91 -10.10 -26.18
N TYR A 4 22.78 -10.33 -25.51
CA TYR A 4 22.08 -9.32 -24.71
C TYR A 4 22.99 -8.91 -23.54
N ARG A 5 24.00 -8.10 -23.83
CA ARG A 5 24.96 -7.59 -22.84
C ARG A 5 24.21 -6.84 -21.75
N ASP A 6 24.40 -7.27 -20.52
CA ASP A 6 24.05 -6.51 -19.32
C ASP A 6 24.81 -5.17 -19.33
N ARG A 7 24.12 -4.13 -19.81
CA ARG A 7 24.64 -2.77 -19.92
C ARG A 7 24.72 -2.06 -18.57
N ILE A 8 23.94 -2.49 -17.57
CA ILE A 8 23.89 -1.85 -16.25
C ILE A 8 25.12 -2.27 -15.44
N SER A 9 25.50 -3.55 -15.47
CA SER A 9 26.72 -4.03 -14.79
C SER A 9 28.03 -3.49 -15.39
N ARG A 10 27.99 -2.74 -16.49
CA ARG A 10 29.15 -2.04 -17.09
C ARG A 10 29.29 -0.59 -16.66
N LEU A 11 28.30 -0.02 -15.97
CA LEU A 11 28.41 1.35 -15.46
C LEU A 11 29.50 1.43 -14.37
N PRO A 12 30.20 2.58 -14.24
CA PRO A 12 31.11 2.82 -13.11
C PRO A 12 30.37 2.78 -11.75
N ASP A 13 31.09 2.44 -10.69
CA ASP A 13 30.52 2.30 -9.35
C ASP A 13 29.81 3.58 -8.87
N ASP A 14 30.35 4.76 -9.18
CA ASP A 14 29.75 6.05 -8.81
C ASP A 14 28.33 6.24 -9.38
N PHE A 15 28.10 5.83 -10.64
CA PHE A 15 26.79 5.89 -11.26
C PHE A 15 25.84 4.83 -10.67
N LEU A 16 26.36 3.65 -10.35
CA LEU A 16 25.58 2.59 -9.69
C LEU A 16 25.13 3.03 -8.30
N LEU A 17 26.01 3.66 -7.52
CA LEU A 17 25.69 4.20 -6.19
C LEU A 17 24.64 5.31 -6.27
N GLN A 18 24.70 6.18 -7.28
CA GLN A 18 23.65 7.18 -7.52
C GLN A 18 22.30 6.53 -7.83
N ILE A 19 22.25 5.49 -8.67
CA ILE A 19 21.02 4.76 -8.98
C ILE A 19 20.47 4.07 -7.73
N LEU A 20 21.33 3.34 -7.00
CA LEU A 20 20.95 2.61 -5.79
C LEU A 20 20.46 3.54 -4.67
N SER A 21 21.03 4.74 -4.54
CA SER A 21 20.60 5.75 -3.55
C SER A 21 19.15 6.25 -3.72
N ARG A 22 18.51 5.93 -4.85
CA ARG A 22 17.10 6.26 -5.13
C ARG A 22 16.13 5.15 -4.79
N LEU A 23 16.62 3.97 -4.40
CA LEU A 23 15.81 2.78 -4.12
C LEU A 23 15.69 2.52 -2.61
N PRO A 24 14.64 1.81 -2.14
CA PRO A 24 14.54 1.34 -0.76
C PRO A 24 15.73 0.43 -0.41
N THR A 25 16.32 0.58 0.79
CA THR A 25 17.52 -0.18 1.19
C THR A 25 17.32 -1.68 1.10
N LYS A 26 16.11 -2.16 1.38
CA LYS A 26 15.76 -3.59 1.26
C LYS A 26 16.00 -4.13 -0.14
N ASP A 27 15.60 -3.39 -1.17
CA ASP A 27 15.73 -3.79 -2.57
C ASP A 27 17.20 -3.69 -3.01
N VAL A 28 17.88 -2.63 -2.57
CA VAL A 28 19.32 -2.44 -2.80
C VAL A 28 20.14 -3.61 -2.21
N VAL A 29 19.80 -4.05 -0.99
CA VAL A 29 20.43 -5.21 -0.35
C VAL A 29 20.03 -6.51 -1.05
N ALA A 30 18.80 -6.64 -1.56
CA ALA A 30 18.41 -7.82 -2.36
C ALA A 30 19.20 -7.92 -3.68
N MET A 31 19.54 -6.79 -4.30
CA MET A 31 20.39 -6.73 -5.49
C MET A 31 21.83 -7.23 -5.24
N SER A 32 22.26 -7.29 -3.98
CA SER A 32 23.55 -7.90 -3.58
C SER A 32 23.68 -9.38 -3.98
N LEU A 33 22.55 -10.04 -4.28
CA LEU A 33 22.49 -11.43 -4.74
C LEU A 33 22.74 -11.59 -6.24
N LEU A 34 22.72 -10.50 -7.03
CA LEU A 34 22.79 -10.55 -8.49
C LEU A 34 24.22 -10.79 -9.02
N SER A 35 25.25 -10.31 -8.32
CA SER A 35 26.64 -10.61 -8.66
C SER A 35 27.60 -10.31 -7.52
N LYS A 36 28.86 -10.81 -7.63
CA LYS A 36 29.94 -10.51 -6.67
C LYS A 36 30.22 -9.00 -6.55
N ARG A 37 30.01 -8.23 -7.62
CA ARG A 37 30.20 -6.76 -7.63
C ARG A 37 29.08 -6.08 -6.83
N TRP A 38 27.82 -6.44 -7.10
CA TRP A 38 26.66 -5.91 -6.36
C TRP A 38 26.64 -6.32 -4.88
N ARG A 39 27.27 -7.46 -4.53
CA ARG A 39 27.38 -7.96 -3.16
C ARG A 39 27.95 -6.94 -2.18
N PHE A 40 28.91 -6.13 -2.62
CA PHE A 40 29.60 -5.16 -1.77
C PHE A 40 29.17 -3.71 -2.04
N LEU A 41 28.69 -3.41 -3.25
CA LEU A 41 28.30 -2.06 -3.65
C LEU A 41 27.24 -1.44 -2.75
N TRP A 42 26.26 -2.21 -2.28
CA TRP A 42 25.22 -1.68 -1.40
C TRP A 42 25.78 -1.09 -0.10
N THR A 43 26.89 -1.62 0.42
CA THR A 43 27.51 -1.12 1.67
C THR A 43 28.11 0.28 1.51
N LEU A 44 28.34 0.73 0.28
CA LEU A 44 28.89 2.04 -0.06
C LEU A 44 27.80 3.07 -0.42
N VAL A 45 26.52 2.71 -0.34
CA VAL A 45 25.41 3.61 -0.68
C VAL A 45 25.23 4.63 0.45
N PRO A 46 25.41 5.94 0.19
CA PRO A 46 25.41 6.95 1.25
C PRO A 46 24.02 7.29 1.81
N LYS A 47 22.94 6.79 1.20
CA LYS A 47 21.54 7.05 1.60
C LYS A 47 20.84 5.75 1.94
N LEU A 48 20.38 5.61 3.17
CA LEU A 48 19.65 4.43 3.65
C LEU A 48 18.19 4.80 3.94
N ASN A 49 17.26 4.05 3.35
CA ASN A 49 15.82 4.21 3.51
C ASN A 49 15.14 2.88 3.86
N PHE A 50 14.56 2.84 5.06
CA PHE A 50 13.89 1.70 5.66
C PHE A 50 12.41 2.03 5.92
N ASP A 51 11.45 1.30 5.31
CA ASP A 51 10.00 1.52 5.48
C ASP A 51 9.27 0.21 5.82
N VAL A 52 8.68 0.12 7.02
CA VAL A 52 7.99 -1.07 7.57
C VAL A 52 6.49 -1.03 7.39
N ARG A 53 5.91 0.11 7.01
CA ARG A 53 4.44 0.29 6.97
C ARG A 53 3.73 -0.63 5.95
N LEU A 54 4.50 -1.41 5.20
CA LEU A 54 4.06 -2.39 4.18
C LEU A 54 4.16 -3.86 4.63
N HIS A 55 4.58 -4.15 5.86
CA HIS A 55 4.81 -5.52 6.33
C HIS A 55 4.02 -5.86 7.61
N ASP A 56 3.03 -6.74 7.45
CA ASP A 56 2.28 -7.35 8.55
C ASP A 56 3.22 -8.08 9.54
N ASN A 57 3.12 -7.71 10.82
CA ASN A 57 3.46 -8.51 12.01
C ASN A 57 4.91 -8.98 12.22
N THR A 58 5.95 -8.29 11.74
CA THR A 58 7.38 -8.74 11.90
C THR A 58 8.36 -7.68 12.39
N CYS A 59 8.03 -6.92 13.45
CA CYS A 59 8.91 -5.85 13.94
C CYS A 59 10.34 -6.29 14.33
N PRO A 60 10.59 -7.38 15.10
CA PRO A 60 11.94 -7.73 15.54
C PRO A 60 12.91 -8.08 14.39
N LYS A 61 12.39 -8.57 13.25
CA LYS A 61 13.22 -8.85 12.07
C LYS A 61 13.65 -7.57 11.35
N PHE A 62 12.82 -6.53 11.44
CA PHE A 62 13.14 -5.25 10.85
C PHE A 62 14.22 -4.52 11.64
N THR A 63 14.11 -4.46 12.96
CA THR A 63 15.09 -3.78 13.81
C THR A 63 16.47 -4.39 13.63
N LYS A 64 16.56 -5.73 13.67
CA LYS A 64 17.78 -6.49 13.34
C LYS A 64 18.30 -6.23 11.93
N PHE A 65 17.41 -6.06 10.94
CA PHE A 65 17.83 -5.71 9.58
C PHE A 65 18.43 -4.29 9.51
N VAL A 66 17.84 -3.32 10.20
CA VAL A 66 18.38 -1.95 10.30
C VAL A 66 19.73 -1.97 11.02
N ASP A 67 19.83 -2.65 12.17
CA ASP A 67 21.07 -2.80 12.94
C ASP A 67 22.20 -3.39 12.08
N ARG A 68 21.95 -4.56 11.47
CA ARG A 68 22.93 -5.23 10.60
C ARG A 68 23.32 -4.35 9.42
N SER A 69 22.37 -3.63 8.83
CA SER A 69 22.65 -2.72 7.70
C SER A 69 23.54 -1.55 8.12
N LEU A 70 23.28 -0.93 9.28
CA LEU A 70 24.08 0.18 9.81
C LEU A 70 25.49 -0.27 10.21
N LEU A 71 25.63 -1.46 10.80
CA LEU A 71 26.91 -2.06 11.16
C LEU A 71 27.76 -2.41 9.93
N LEU A 72 27.14 -2.94 8.87
CA LEU A 72 27.82 -3.33 7.63
C LEU A 72 28.09 -2.16 6.68
N HIS A 73 27.47 -1.00 6.91
CA HIS A 73 27.64 0.17 6.08
C HIS A 73 29.10 0.67 6.12
N LYS A 74 29.70 0.92 4.95
CA LYS A 74 31.11 1.28 4.75
C LYS A 74 31.30 2.60 4.01
N ALA A 75 30.24 3.29 3.58
CA ALA A 75 30.42 4.58 2.94
C ALA A 75 31.15 5.57 3.87
N PRO A 76 32.00 6.46 3.34
CA PRO A 76 32.76 7.42 4.15
C PRO A 76 31.89 8.30 5.05
N THR A 77 30.67 8.63 4.58
CA THR A 77 29.68 9.41 5.31
C THR A 77 28.30 8.82 5.09
N LEU A 78 27.47 8.76 6.13
CA LEU A 78 26.05 8.43 5.99
C LEU A 78 25.29 9.72 5.67
N GLU A 79 25.08 10.03 4.40
CA GLU A 79 24.46 11.30 3.98
C GLU A 79 22.99 11.40 4.47
N SER A 80 22.24 10.30 4.38
CA SER A 80 20.81 10.28 4.70
C SER A 80 20.41 8.97 5.39
N LEU A 81 19.67 9.07 6.49
CA LEU A 81 19.04 7.94 7.17
C LEU A 81 17.54 8.21 7.33
N ARG A 82 16.72 7.37 6.70
CA ARG A 82 15.27 7.35 6.86
C ARG A 82 14.81 6.03 7.43
N VAL A 83 14.05 6.08 8.53
CA VAL A 83 13.48 4.91 9.21
C VAL A 83 12.01 5.16 9.54
N LYS A 84 11.12 4.30 9.03
CA LYS A 84 9.70 4.32 9.39
C LYS A 84 9.29 3.02 10.07
N ILE A 85 8.79 3.16 11.29
CA ILE A 85 8.54 2.09 12.26
C ILE A 85 7.03 1.87 12.40
N GLY A 86 6.59 0.62 12.35
CA GLY A 86 5.19 0.22 12.51
C GLY A 86 4.75 0.10 13.97
N SER A 87 3.44 -0.04 14.20
CA SER A 87 2.76 0.00 15.51
C SER A 87 2.95 -1.21 16.44
N ILE A 88 3.76 -2.21 16.06
CA ILE A 88 3.89 -3.51 16.77
C ILE A 88 5.35 -3.71 17.22
N CYS A 89 6.04 -2.61 17.55
CA CYS A 89 7.45 -2.59 17.85
C CYS A 89 7.70 -2.35 19.35
N HIS A 90 7.60 -3.41 20.14
CA HIS A 90 8.01 -3.37 21.54
C HIS A 90 9.50 -2.97 21.63
N ASN A 91 9.85 -2.02 22.51
CA ASN A 91 11.20 -1.45 22.72
C ASN A 91 11.75 -0.52 21.62
N ALA A 92 10.91 0.04 20.76
CA ALA A 92 11.36 0.98 19.72
C ALA A 92 12.20 2.17 20.24
N ASP A 93 12.00 2.60 21.49
CA ASP A 93 12.82 3.61 22.19
C ASP A 93 14.33 3.28 22.18
N VAL A 94 14.68 2.03 22.50
CA VAL A 94 16.08 1.59 22.61
C VAL A 94 16.72 1.52 21.22
N ASP A 95 16.01 0.94 20.27
CA ASP A 95 16.50 0.76 18.90
C ASP A 95 16.72 2.10 18.20
N VAL A 96 15.75 3.01 18.28
CA VAL A 96 15.89 4.38 17.76
C VAL A 96 17.09 5.09 18.41
N SER A 97 17.32 4.87 19.70
CA SER A 97 18.48 5.43 20.41
C SER A 97 19.82 4.96 19.85
N VAL A 98 19.92 3.70 19.46
CA VAL A 98 21.12 3.14 18.82
C VAL A 98 21.30 3.69 17.40
N TRP A 99 20.24 3.68 16.59
CA TRP A 99 20.32 4.11 15.19
C TRP A 99 20.68 5.58 15.05
N VAL A 100 20.09 6.44 15.86
CA VAL A 100 20.39 7.88 15.89
C VAL A 100 21.85 8.11 16.26
N ARG A 101 22.36 7.40 17.27
CA ARG A 101 23.76 7.52 17.68
C ARG A 101 24.72 7.16 16.56
N ILE A 102 24.51 6.01 15.91
CA ILE A 102 25.33 5.59 14.76
C ILE A 102 25.28 6.63 13.64
N ALA A 103 24.11 7.20 13.36
CA ALA A 103 23.97 8.22 12.33
C ALA A 103 24.75 9.50 12.67
N VAL A 104 24.66 9.97 13.90
CA VAL A 104 25.39 11.15 14.40
C VAL A 104 26.91 10.92 14.33
N ASP A 105 27.39 9.78 14.81
CA ASP A 105 28.82 9.43 14.79
C ASP A 105 29.38 9.35 13.36
N ARG A 106 28.52 9.11 12.37
CA ARG A 106 28.88 9.07 10.94
C ARG A 106 28.59 10.37 10.18
N GLY A 107 28.33 11.46 10.90
CA GLY A 107 28.19 12.80 10.35
C GLY A 107 26.95 12.98 9.47
N VAL A 108 25.82 12.41 9.88
CA VAL A 108 24.57 12.46 9.10
C VAL A 108 24.14 13.88 8.74
N ARG A 109 23.64 14.06 7.51
CA ARG A 109 23.11 15.33 7.00
C ARG A 109 21.60 15.36 6.93
N GLU A 110 20.96 14.23 6.66
CA GLU A 110 19.50 14.10 6.62
C GLU A 110 19.04 12.96 7.54
N LEU A 111 18.20 13.28 8.52
CA LEU A 111 17.62 12.29 9.43
C LEU A 111 16.09 12.39 9.40
N ASP A 112 15.43 11.27 9.15
CA ASP A 112 13.97 11.17 8.99
C ASP A 112 13.45 9.94 9.73
N ILE A 113 12.78 10.16 10.87
CA ILE A 113 12.31 9.09 11.76
C ILE A 113 10.80 9.23 11.98
N SER A 114 10.06 8.16 11.72
CA SER A 114 8.60 8.13 11.81
C SER A 114 8.11 6.89 12.55
N TYR A 115 7.18 7.06 13.49
CA TYR A 115 6.59 5.99 14.30
C TYR A 115 5.05 5.96 14.22
N CYS A 116 4.46 4.80 13.97
CA CYS A 116 2.99 4.69 13.85
C CYS A 116 2.26 4.86 15.21
N PRO A 117 1.12 5.59 15.24
CA PRO A 117 0.51 6.13 16.47
C PRO A 117 -0.37 5.15 17.28
N ALA A 118 0.03 3.88 17.44
CA ALA A 118 -0.73 2.94 18.28
C ALA A 118 -0.31 2.92 19.76
N GLU A 119 0.86 3.49 20.09
CA GLU A 119 1.45 3.54 21.44
C GLU A 119 2.00 4.95 21.76
N GLU A 120 2.54 5.14 22.97
CA GLU A 120 3.17 6.41 23.41
C GLU A 120 4.33 6.85 22.48
N PRO A 121 4.55 8.17 22.29
CA PRO A 121 5.64 8.69 21.44
C PRO A 121 7.03 8.27 21.94
N ILE A 122 7.92 7.98 20.99
CA ILE A 122 9.29 7.51 21.27
C ILE A 122 10.17 8.65 21.78
N ARG A 123 10.94 8.43 22.85
CA ARG A 123 11.83 9.46 23.39
C ARG A 123 13.03 9.71 22.48
N LEU A 124 13.20 10.95 22.04
CA LEU A 124 14.29 11.32 21.15
C LEU A 124 15.65 11.32 21.88
N PRO A 125 16.71 10.71 21.30
CA PRO A 125 18.00 10.58 21.97
C PRO A 125 18.75 11.91 22.11
N LYS A 126 19.30 12.18 23.31
CA LYS A 126 20.03 13.41 23.62
C LYS A 126 21.28 13.66 22.74
N CYS A 127 21.89 12.60 22.21
CA CYS A 127 23.07 12.71 21.35
C CYS A 127 22.81 13.41 20.01
N LEU A 128 21.54 13.56 19.59
CA LEU A 128 21.18 14.25 18.36
C LEU A 128 21.35 15.78 18.43
N PHE A 129 21.02 16.38 19.57
CA PHE A 129 20.99 17.84 19.74
C PHE A 129 22.32 18.57 19.46
N PRO A 130 23.51 18.02 19.79
CA PRO A 130 24.79 18.64 19.44
C PRO A 130 25.26 18.36 17.99
N CYS A 131 24.48 17.69 17.14
CA CYS A 131 24.90 17.29 15.79
C CYS A 131 25.02 18.49 14.82
N ALA A 132 26.27 18.93 14.57
CA ALA A 132 26.55 20.11 13.74
C ALA A 132 26.44 19.86 12.22
N THR A 133 26.47 18.60 11.77
CA THR A 133 26.42 18.23 10.35
C THR A 133 25.00 18.16 9.78
N LEU A 134 23.99 18.10 10.65
CA LEU A 134 22.61 17.88 10.27
C LEU A 134 22.03 19.10 9.52
N VAL A 135 21.48 18.84 8.34
CA VAL A 135 20.88 19.83 7.43
C VAL A 135 19.36 19.68 7.35
N VAL A 136 18.86 18.44 7.42
CA VAL A 136 17.43 18.11 7.39
C VAL A 136 17.10 17.20 8.56
N LEU A 137 16.13 17.59 9.38
CA LEU A 137 15.58 16.77 10.47
C LEU A 137 14.07 16.65 10.31
N LYS A 138 13.57 15.42 10.25
CA LYS A 138 12.14 15.12 10.20
C LYS A 138 11.78 14.09 11.25
N LEU A 139 10.81 14.42 12.09
CA LEU A 139 10.37 13.61 13.21
C LEU A 139 8.85 13.48 13.15
N GLU A 140 8.35 12.24 13.24
CA GLU A 140 6.92 11.94 13.31
C GLU A 140 6.63 11.03 14.51
N ASN A 141 5.72 11.46 15.40
CA ASN A 141 5.31 10.76 16.62
C ASN A 141 6.47 10.47 17.61
N MET A 142 7.24 11.51 17.94
CA MET A 142 8.41 11.46 18.84
C MET A 142 8.20 12.37 20.06
N SER A 143 8.89 12.11 21.16
CA SER A 143 8.92 12.95 22.36
C SER A 143 10.28 13.66 22.50
N LEU A 144 10.26 14.99 22.53
CA LEU A 144 11.43 15.80 22.84
C LEU A 144 11.71 15.76 24.34
N VAL A 145 13.00 15.63 24.68
CA VAL A 145 13.51 15.71 26.05
C VAL A 145 14.10 17.11 26.30
N ASP A 146 14.27 17.48 27.57
CA ASP A 146 14.94 18.74 27.91
C ASP A 146 16.36 18.79 27.32
N ALA A 147 16.52 19.71 26.36
CA ALA A 147 17.73 19.94 25.59
C ALA A 147 18.29 21.36 25.80
N SER A 148 17.71 22.12 26.73
CA SER A 148 17.96 23.55 26.96
C SER A 148 19.44 23.94 27.13
N SER A 149 20.32 23.01 27.50
CA SER A 149 21.72 23.28 27.86
C SER A 149 22.77 22.88 26.80
N TYR A 150 22.42 22.24 25.68
CA TYR A 150 23.44 21.68 24.75
C TYR A 150 23.01 21.54 23.27
N VAL A 151 21.95 22.23 22.81
CA VAL A 151 21.55 22.19 21.38
C VAL A 151 22.53 22.96 20.49
N CYS A 152 22.95 22.36 19.37
CA CYS A 152 23.92 22.94 18.46
C CYS A 152 23.69 22.57 16.97
N PHE A 153 22.52 22.92 16.42
CA PHE A 153 22.16 22.67 15.02
C PHE A 153 22.68 23.74 14.05
N LYS A 154 24.01 23.84 13.90
CA LYS A 154 24.66 24.91 13.11
C LYS A 154 24.32 24.90 11.61
N SER A 155 24.00 23.74 11.04
CA SER A 155 23.80 23.54 9.60
C SER A 155 22.34 23.29 9.21
N LEU A 156 21.42 23.27 10.18
CA LEU A 156 20.04 22.80 9.96
C LEU A 156 19.23 23.83 9.17
N LYS A 157 18.80 23.43 7.97
CA LYS A 157 17.99 24.24 7.05
C LYS A 157 16.52 23.84 7.02
N THR A 158 16.22 22.58 7.32
CA THR A 158 14.85 22.04 7.28
C THR A 158 14.54 21.27 8.55
N LEU A 159 13.44 21.64 9.22
CA LEU A 159 12.96 21.00 10.43
C LEU A 159 11.47 20.68 10.31
N HIS A 160 11.10 19.39 10.29
CA HIS A 160 9.71 18.93 10.24
C HIS A 160 9.38 18.18 11.53
N LEU A 161 8.37 18.67 12.27
CA LEU A 161 7.90 18.12 13.53
C LEU A 161 6.42 17.74 13.39
N LEU A 162 6.15 16.45 13.25
CA LEU A 162 4.82 15.91 13.00
C LEU A 162 4.34 15.13 14.22
N ASP A 163 3.28 15.58 14.87
CA ASP A 163 2.65 14.91 16.01
C ASP A 163 3.67 14.63 17.15
N VAL A 164 4.55 15.60 17.40
CA VAL A 164 5.64 15.52 18.39
C VAL A 164 5.15 15.97 19.77
N LYS A 165 5.53 15.24 20.82
CA LYS A 165 5.31 15.60 22.23
C LYS A 165 6.48 16.44 22.75
N TYR A 166 6.23 17.61 23.30
CA TYR A 166 7.27 18.51 23.81
C TYR A 166 7.56 18.25 25.29
N PHE A 167 8.70 18.72 25.80
CA PHE A 167 8.95 18.67 27.25
C PHE A 167 8.13 19.76 27.97
N ASP A 168 8.11 20.96 27.39
CA ASP A 168 7.37 22.14 27.87
C ASP A 168 7.11 23.12 26.70
N GLU A 169 6.49 24.26 26.98
CA GLU A 169 6.20 25.30 25.98
C GLU A 169 7.47 26.01 25.44
N GLN A 170 8.60 25.92 26.17
CA GLN A 170 9.88 26.55 25.79
C GLN A 170 10.76 25.65 24.92
N SER A 171 10.40 24.37 24.79
CA SER A 171 11.16 23.36 24.05
C SER A 171 11.41 23.75 22.60
N LEU A 172 10.37 24.18 21.87
CA LEU A 172 10.51 24.61 20.47
C LEU A 172 11.26 25.96 20.35
N PRO A 173 10.95 27.02 21.11
CA PRO A 173 11.75 28.24 21.13
C PRO A 173 13.26 28.01 21.35
N HIS A 174 13.63 27.18 22.33
CA HIS A 174 15.04 26.86 22.59
C HIS A 174 15.70 26.09 21.45
N LEU A 175 14.96 25.18 20.80
CA LEU A 175 15.43 24.47 19.62
C LEU A 175 15.70 25.45 18.46
N LEU A 176 14.75 26.34 18.18
CA LEU A 176 14.82 27.28 17.07
C LEU A 176 15.89 28.36 17.26
N SER A 177 16.11 28.84 18.48
CA SER A 177 17.16 29.84 18.79
C SER A 177 18.57 29.32 18.51
N SER A 178 18.73 28.00 18.47
CA SER A 178 19.99 27.32 18.16
C SER A 178 20.16 26.96 16.67
N CYS A 179 19.17 27.24 15.82
CA CYS A 179 19.14 26.91 14.39
C CYS A 179 19.31 28.16 13.51
N TYR A 180 20.53 28.72 13.46
CA TYR A 180 20.79 30.03 12.82
C TYR A 180 20.57 30.09 11.30
N VAL A 181 20.53 28.95 10.61
CA VAL A 181 20.38 28.87 9.14
C VAL A 181 19.07 28.20 8.71
N LEU A 182 18.11 28.05 9.62
CA LEU A 182 16.84 27.40 9.34
C LEU A 182 16.04 28.17 8.28
N GLU A 183 15.66 27.49 7.20
CA GLU A 183 14.92 28.07 6.09
C GLU A 183 13.50 27.52 5.96
N ASP A 184 13.25 26.27 6.39
CA ASP A 184 11.96 25.57 6.26
C ASP A 184 11.55 24.89 7.57
N LEU A 185 10.36 25.23 8.07
CA LEU A 185 9.78 24.68 9.29
C LEU A 185 8.35 24.18 9.05
N VAL A 186 8.10 22.93 9.44
CA VAL A 186 6.76 22.33 9.45
C VAL A 186 6.44 21.84 10.85
N VAL A 187 5.29 22.25 11.39
CA VAL A 187 4.79 21.78 12.69
C VAL A 187 3.35 21.28 12.50
N GLN A 188 3.12 19.99 12.78
CA GLN A 188 1.79 19.39 12.81
C GLN A 188 1.48 18.90 14.24
N ARG A 189 0.27 19.18 14.72
CA ARG A 189 -0.18 18.84 16.09
C ARG A 189 -1.35 17.84 16.10
N CYS A 190 -1.38 16.99 17.13
CA CYS A 190 -2.43 16.00 17.41
C CYS A 190 -3.34 16.38 18.59
N PRO A 191 -4.62 15.97 18.61
CA PRO A 191 -5.54 16.33 19.68
C PRO A 191 -5.03 15.80 21.02
N GLY A 192 -5.07 16.63 22.07
CA GLY A 192 -4.50 16.27 23.38
C GLY A 192 -2.99 16.45 23.50
N ASP A 193 -2.37 17.21 22.59
CA ASP A 193 -0.97 17.66 22.69
C ASP A 193 -0.72 18.38 24.03
N ASN A 194 0.52 18.28 24.53
CA ASN A 194 0.88 18.67 25.89
C ASN A 194 1.24 20.15 26.05
N VAL A 195 1.29 20.91 24.96
CA VAL A 195 1.60 22.35 24.93
C VAL A 195 0.35 23.13 24.51
N LYS A 196 0.05 24.28 25.12
CA LYS A 196 -1.07 25.12 24.66
C LYS A 196 -0.62 26.05 23.53
N ILE A 197 0.50 26.74 23.75
CA ILE A 197 1.01 27.79 22.86
C ILE A 197 2.28 27.34 22.14
N VAL A 198 2.27 27.40 20.82
CA VAL A 198 3.46 27.15 20.00
C VAL A 198 4.07 28.48 19.55
N SER A 199 5.28 28.77 20.03
CA SER A 199 6.03 29.98 19.69
C SER A 199 7.14 29.68 18.69
N VAL A 200 7.10 30.37 17.55
CA VAL A 200 8.05 30.28 16.44
C VAL A 200 8.80 31.60 16.33
N ASN A 201 10.04 31.62 16.82
CA ASN A 201 10.95 32.74 16.65
C ASN A 201 12.17 32.30 15.83
N ALA A 202 12.24 32.70 14.56
CA ALA A 202 13.28 32.26 13.64
C ALA A 202 13.63 33.34 12.60
N ALA A 203 14.82 33.95 12.75
CA ALA A 203 15.24 35.10 11.96
C ALA A 203 15.55 34.80 10.47
N CYS A 204 15.89 33.56 10.14
CA CYS A 204 16.29 33.14 8.78
C CYS A 204 15.21 32.35 8.03
N LEU A 205 14.06 32.10 8.66
CA LEU A 205 13.01 31.24 8.14
C LEU A 205 12.38 31.83 6.88
N LYS A 206 12.29 31.01 5.82
CA LYS A 206 11.71 31.39 4.52
C LYS A 206 10.34 30.75 4.29
N THR A 207 10.11 29.56 4.85
CA THR A 207 8.86 28.81 4.72
C THR A 207 8.40 28.25 6.07
N LEU A 208 7.12 28.45 6.38
CA LEU A 208 6.50 28.00 7.61
C LEU A 208 5.15 27.34 7.30
N THR A 209 4.95 26.13 7.81
CA THR A 209 3.68 25.39 7.75
C THR A 209 3.25 24.97 9.15
N LEU A 210 2.03 25.32 9.55
CA LEU A 210 1.45 25.05 10.87
C LEU A 210 0.09 24.37 10.73
N HIS A 211 0.00 23.09 11.07
CA HIS A 211 -1.21 22.28 10.91
C HIS A 211 -1.70 21.73 12.26
N LYS A 212 -3.02 21.72 12.51
CA LYS A 212 -3.65 20.96 13.60
C LYS A 212 -4.67 19.95 13.05
N SER A 213 -4.54 18.68 13.43
CA SER A 213 -5.36 17.56 12.88
C SER A 213 -6.82 17.57 13.39
N SER A 214 -7.79 17.26 12.54
CA SER A 214 -9.22 17.51 12.82
C SER A 214 -9.89 16.46 13.74
N GLN A 215 -9.89 16.67 15.06
CA GLN A 215 -10.88 16.08 15.97
C GLN A 215 -11.30 17.12 17.02
N ALA A 216 -12.58 17.12 17.37
CA ALA A 216 -13.24 18.20 18.10
C ALA A 216 -12.81 18.28 19.57
N PHE A 217 -11.93 19.23 19.88
CA PHE A 217 -11.78 19.79 21.22
C PHE A 217 -11.88 21.30 21.12
N GLU A 218 -12.81 21.90 21.87
CA GLU A 218 -12.97 23.34 22.00
C GLU A 218 -12.20 23.80 23.25
N GLY A 219 -11.04 24.40 23.05
CA GLY A 219 -10.31 25.14 24.07
C GLY A 219 -9.92 26.51 23.50
N ASP A 220 -10.38 27.60 24.13
CA ASP A 220 -10.09 28.98 23.66
C ASP A 220 -8.64 29.43 23.96
N ASP A 221 -7.85 28.63 24.70
CA ASP A 221 -6.50 28.99 25.18
C ASP A 221 -5.34 28.56 24.25
N ASP A 222 -5.59 27.72 23.23
CA ASP A 222 -4.52 27.22 22.37
C ASP A 222 -4.16 28.21 21.25
N GLY A 223 -2.89 28.29 20.86
CA GLY A 223 -2.53 29.25 19.83
C GLY A 223 -1.10 29.20 19.29
N PHE A 224 -0.84 30.11 18.35
CA PHE A 224 0.45 30.31 17.71
C PHE A 224 0.99 31.73 17.93
N LEU A 225 2.28 31.85 18.23
CA LEU A 225 3.01 33.11 18.24
C LEU A 225 4.12 33.02 17.18
N ILE A 226 4.13 33.94 16.20
CA ILE A 226 5.03 33.83 15.04
C ILE A 226 5.81 35.12 14.83
N ALA A 227 7.13 35.01 14.94
CA ALA A 227 8.12 36.06 14.67
C ALA A 227 9.17 35.54 13.67
N ALA A 228 8.97 35.84 12.39
CA ALA A 228 9.83 35.37 11.30
C ALA A 228 9.95 36.45 10.20
N PRO A 229 10.86 37.43 10.36
CA PRO A 229 10.87 38.63 9.51
C PRO A 229 11.23 38.36 8.03
N LYS A 230 11.97 37.28 7.73
CA LYS A 230 12.39 36.90 6.37
C LYS A 230 11.47 35.88 5.70
N LEU A 231 10.29 35.64 6.27
CA LEU A 231 9.36 34.64 5.79
C LEU A 231 8.82 35.02 4.42
N LYS A 232 8.85 34.08 3.47
CA LYS A 232 8.36 34.27 2.10
C LYS A 232 7.08 33.51 1.82
N ARG A 233 6.89 32.35 2.45
CA ARG A 233 5.66 31.55 2.36
C ARG A 233 5.17 31.15 3.75
N LEU A 234 3.87 31.34 3.98
CA LEU A 234 3.18 30.96 5.20
C LEU A 234 2.00 30.05 4.88
N ASP A 235 1.85 28.96 5.61
CA ASP A 235 0.71 28.04 5.51
C ASP A 235 0.19 27.71 6.91
N ILE A 236 -1.07 28.02 7.19
CA ILE A 236 -1.71 27.78 8.48
C ILE A 236 -3.05 27.07 8.24
N GLU A 237 -3.19 25.87 8.81
CA GLU A 237 -4.44 25.10 8.82
C GLU A 237 -4.80 24.70 10.28
N ASP A 238 -5.80 25.35 10.88
CA ASP A 238 -6.18 25.13 12.29
C ASP A 238 -7.71 25.07 12.49
N TYR A 239 -8.19 23.93 12.99
CA TYR A 239 -9.61 23.63 13.18
C TYR A 239 -10.04 23.41 14.64
N TRP A 240 -9.22 23.73 15.64
CA TRP A 240 -9.59 23.53 17.07
C TRP A 240 -10.16 24.77 17.75
N GLY A 241 -9.98 25.95 17.16
CA GLY A 241 -10.26 27.22 17.84
C GLY A 241 -8.99 27.83 18.43
N GLY A 242 -9.13 28.95 19.15
CA GLY A 242 -8.00 29.68 19.75
C GLY A 242 -7.54 30.93 18.98
N PHE A 243 -6.24 31.22 19.02
CA PHE A 243 -5.65 32.45 18.46
C PHE A 243 -4.34 32.24 17.69
N CYS A 244 -4.00 33.21 16.83
CA CYS A 244 -2.70 33.29 16.17
C CYS A 244 -2.21 34.74 16.16
N TYR A 245 -1.03 34.97 16.72
CA TYR A 245 -0.34 36.25 16.70
C TYR A 245 0.84 36.17 15.74
N ILE A 246 0.84 37.09 14.78
CA ILE A 246 1.86 37.22 13.75
C ILE A 246 2.47 38.61 13.94
N GLU A 247 3.78 38.68 14.14
CA GLU A 247 4.50 39.96 14.07
C GLU A 247 4.52 40.49 12.63
N ASN A 248 4.88 41.74 12.42
CA ASN A 248 4.90 42.30 11.07
C ASN A 248 5.85 41.51 10.13
N MET A 249 5.32 40.97 9.03
CA MET A 249 6.06 40.12 8.09
C MET A 249 6.10 40.74 6.68
N PRO A 250 6.96 41.75 6.45
CA PRO A 250 6.95 42.53 5.22
C PRO A 250 7.40 41.75 3.97
N GLU A 251 8.09 40.62 4.13
CA GLU A 251 8.63 39.83 3.00
C GLU A 251 7.71 38.69 2.50
N VAL A 252 6.57 38.45 3.16
CA VAL A 252 5.70 37.32 2.78
C VAL A 252 5.09 37.57 1.40
N VAL A 253 5.37 36.65 0.48
CA VAL A 253 4.89 36.73 -0.91
C VAL A 253 3.63 35.90 -1.10
N GLU A 254 3.54 34.75 -0.42
CA GLU A 254 2.45 33.80 -0.54
C GLU A 254 1.98 33.35 0.85
N ALA A 255 0.68 33.40 1.10
CA ALA A 255 0.09 32.94 2.35
C ALA A 255 -1.18 32.12 2.12
N ASN A 256 -1.32 30.99 2.82
CA ASN A 256 -2.56 30.22 2.96
C ASN A 256 -2.97 30.24 4.43
N VAL A 257 -4.20 30.66 4.70
CA VAL A 257 -4.76 30.74 6.06
C VAL A 257 -6.14 30.08 6.04
N ASP A 258 -6.24 28.90 6.65
CA ASP A 258 -7.48 28.13 6.80
C ASP A 258 -7.74 27.85 8.29
N VAL A 259 -8.47 28.74 8.93
CA VAL A 259 -8.63 28.75 10.40
C VAL A 259 -10.05 29.02 10.84
N ILE A 260 -10.39 28.58 12.05
CA ILE A 260 -11.71 28.86 12.69
C ILE A 260 -11.69 29.90 13.80
N TYR A 261 -10.62 30.69 13.91
CA TYR A 261 -10.48 31.70 14.96
C TYR A 261 -11.60 32.75 14.92
N LYS A 262 -12.04 33.19 16.10
CA LYS A 262 -13.06 34.25 16.27
C LYS A 262 -12.52 35.63 15.84
N THR A 263 -11.23 35.88 16.05
CA THR A 263 -10.56 37.15 15.77
C THR A 263 -9.40 36.93 14.78
N THR A 264 -9.57 37.38 13.53
CA THR A 264 -8.61 37.18 12.44
C THR A 264 -7.99 38.47 11.91
N GLU A 265 -8.40 39.63 12.44
CA GLU A 265 -7.94 40.96 12.01
C GLU A 265 -6.41 41.08 12.04
N ARG A 266 -5.78 40.66 13.15
CA ARG A 266 -4.33 40.77 13.32
C ARG A 266 -3.54 39.94 12.30
N ILE A 267 -4.09 38.78 11.90
CA ILE A 267 -3.48 37.93 10.87
C ILE A 267 -3.48 38.67 9.54
N LEU A 268 -4.63 39.21 9.14
CA LEU A 268 -4.76 39.93 7.86
C LEU A 268 -3.93 41.22 7.83
N GLY A 269 -3.90 41.97 8.93
CA GLY A 269 -3.08 43.18 9.06
C GLY A 269 -1.57 42.92 8.92
N SER A 270 -1.11 41.74 9.34
CA SER A 270 0.30 41.33 9.26
C SER A 270 0.72 40.79 7.89
N LEU A 271 -0.25 40.54 6.99
CA LEU A 271 -0.05 39.92 5.68
C LEU A 271 -0.26 40.90 4.50
N THR A 272 -0.20 42.20 4.75
CA THR A 272 -0.49 43.25 3.73
C THR A 272 0.47 43.28 2.54
N SER A 273 1.66 42.69 2.66
CA SER A 273 2.71 42.61 1.64
C SER A 273 2.50 41.52 0.56
N VAL A 274 1.56 40.59 0.77
CA VAL A 274 1.42 39.38 -0.05
C VAL A 274 1.04 39.66 -1.50
N LYS A 275 1.53 38.81 -2.41
CA LYS A 275 1.13 38.78 -3.83
C LYS A 275 0.11 37.69 -4.12
N ARG A 276 0.13 36.59 -3.36
CA ARG A 276 -0.78 35.46 -3.46
C ARG A 276 -1.35 35.15 -2.07
N LEU A 277 -2.67 35.17 -1.95
CA LEU A 277 -3.35 34.93 -0.68
C LEU A 277 -4.46 33.91 -0.86
N ALA A 278 -4.49 32.89 -0.01
CA ALA A 278 -5.58 31.92 0.09
C ALA A 278 -6.21 32.01 1.48
N LEU A 279 -7.53 32.19 1.57
CA LEU A 279 -8.24 32.42 2.82
C LEU A 279 -9.42 31.48 3.02
N CYS A 280 -9.58 30.99 4.23
CA CYS A 280 -10.75 30.32 4.74
C CYS A 280 -10.89 30.67 6.24
N LEU A 281 -11.80 31.59 6.56
CA LEU A 281 -11.94 32.16 7.92
C LEU A 281 -13.38 32.01 8.39
N MET A 282 -13.60 31.78 9.69
CA MET A 282 -14.93 31.93 10.32
C MET A 282 -15.26 33.42 10.41
N THR A 283 -16.32 33.87 9.75
CA THR A 283 -16.60 35.30 9.58
C THR A 283 -17.34 35.91 10.76
N SER A 284 -16.84 37.03 11.28
CA SER A 284 -17.62 38.05 12.00
C SER A 284 -17.45 39.41 11.30
N ASP A 285 -18.29 40.41 11.57
CA ASP A 285 -18.10 41.76 11.01
C ASP A 285 -16.75 42.38 11.40
N ALA A 286 -16.21 41.98 12.57
CA ALA A 286 -14.91 42.34 13.15
C ALA A 286 -13.77 41.38 12.73
N ALA A 287 -13.80 40.86 11.50
CA ALA A 287 -12.76 39.97 10.98
C ALA A 287 -11.76 40.68 10.04
N TYR A 288 -12.05 41.91 9.62
CA TYR A 288 -11.21 42.66 8.68
C TYR A 288 -10.82 44.02 9.28
N PRO A 289 -9.53 44.30 9.52
CA PRO A 289 -9.12 45.54 10.17
C PRO A 289 -9.36 46.74 9.26
N THR A 290 -9.96 47.79 9.82
CA THR A 290 -10.14 49.08 9.15
C THR A 290 -8.77 49.64 8.72
N GLY A 291 -8.62 50.02 7.45
CA GLY A 291 -7.37 50.59 6.91
C GLY A 291 -6.35 49.56 6.39
N THR A 292 -6.69 48.27 6.32
CA THR A 292 -5.85 47.25 5.69
C THR A 292 -5.82 47.46 4.17
N VAL A 293 -4.65 47.61 3.57
CA VAL A 293 -4.51 47.75 2.10
C VAL A 293 -3.54 46.71 1.55
N PHE A 294 -4.04 45.83 0.69
CA PHE A 294 -3.27 44.80 -0.01
C PHE A 294 -2.67 45.35 -1.31
N SER A 295 -1.72 46.28 -1.16
CA SER A 295 -1.16 47.05 -2.28
C SER A 295 -0.46 46.22 -3.37
N GLN A 296 -0.06 44.98 -3.07
CA GLN A 296 0.66 44.09 -3.97
C GLN A 296 -0.11 42.82 -4.36
N LEU A 297 -1.34 42.63 -3.83
CA LEU A 297 -2.07 41.39 -4.05
C LEU A 297 -2.50 41.26 -5.52
N VAL A 298 -2.05 40.18 -6.15
CA VAL A 298 -2.34 39.87 -7.56
C VAL A 298 -3.29 38.68 -7.69
N HIS A 299 -3.21 37.72 -6.76
CA HIS A 299 -3.99 36.49 -6.79
C HIS A 299 -4.65 36.21 -5.43
N LEU A 300 -5.98 36.16 -5.41
CA LEU A 300 -6.78 35.81 -4.24
C LEU A 300 -7.50 34.48 -4.47
N GLU A 301 -7.37 33.55 -3.54
CA GLU A 301 -8.23 32.37 -3.40
C GLU A 301 -9.05 32.49 -2.11
N LEU A 302 -10.37 32.31 -2.19
CA LEU A 302 -11.26 32.47 -1.04
C LEU A 302 -12.19 31.26 -0.90
N CYS A 303 -12.27 30.71 0.32
CA CYS A 303 -13.22 29.65 0.66
C CYS A 303 -14.63 30.21 0.81
N THR A 304 -15.61 29.58 0.17
CA THR A 304 -17.03 29.96 0.27
C THR A 304 -17.79 29.14 1.32
N CYS A 305 -17.08 28.60 2.31
CA CYS A 305 -17.61 27.67 3.31
C CYS A 305 -18.14 28.33 4.58
N ALA A 306 -17.63 29.53 4.91
CA ALA A 306 -18.08 30.32 6.04
C ALA A 306 -19.37 31.08 5.73
N PRO A 307 -20.19 31.41 6.73
CA PRO A 307 -21.26 32.40 6.56
C PRO A 307 -20.65 33.73 6.06
N ARG A 308 -21.44 34.62 5.45
CA ARG A 308 -21.01 36.00 5.11
C ARG A 308 -19.66 36.15 4.36
N TRP A 309 -19.14 35.11 3.71
CA TRP A 309 -17.84 35.13 3.00
C TRP A 309 -17.75 36.23 1.93
N TRP A 310 -18.90 36.67 1.41
CA TRP A 310 -19.01 37.76 0.45
C TRP A 310 -18.69 39.13 1.03
N ASP A 311 -18.88 39.35 2.34
CA ASP A 311 -18.50 40.62 3.01
C ASP A 311 -16.98 40.75 3.07
N LEU A 312 -16.29 39.64 3.34
CA LEU A 312 -14.83 39.55 3.28
C LEU A 312 -14.33 39.71 1.83
N LEU A 313 -14.97 39.05 0.87
CA LEU A 313 -14.65 39.22 -0.55
C LEU A 313 -14.70 40.68 -0.98
N THR A 314 -15.76 41.39 -0.58
CA THR A 314 -16.00 42.79 -0.95
C THR A 314 -14.89 43.69 -0.43
N ARG A 315 -14.59 43.61 0.87
CA ARG A 315 -13.52 44.39 1.50
C ARG A 315 -12.16 44.13 0.86
N VAL A 316 -11.77 42.85 0.72
CA VAL A 316 -10.48 42.49 0.11
C VAL A 316 -10.38 43.02 -1.33
N ILE A 317 -11.46 42.97 -2.11
CA ILE A 317 -11.46 43.51 -3.47
C ILE A 317 -11.26 45.03 -3.48
N GLU A 318 -11.96 45.76 -2.60
CA GLU A 318 -11.84 47.22 -2.47
C GLU A 318 -10.41 47.63 -2.08
N ASP A 319 -9.79 46.86 -1.20
CA ASP A 319 -8.45 47.12 -0.66
C ASP A 319 -7.30 46.50 -1.48
N SER A 320 -7.60 45.89 -2.64
CA SER A 320 -6.60 45.22 -3.51
C SER A 320 -6.56 45.82 -4.93
N PRO A 321 -5.96 47.01 -5.13
CA PRO A 321 -5.99 47.72 -6.41
C PRO A 321 -5.29 47.00 -7.57
N LYS A 322 -4.37 46.07 -7.26
CA LYS A 322 -3.61 45.30 -8.27
C LYS A 322 -4.16 43.88 -8.50
N LEU A 323 -5.32 43.55 -7.94
CA LEU A 323 -5.89 42.20 -8.02
C LEU A 323 -6.23 41.84 -9.48
N ARG A 324 -5.62 40.76 -9.99
CA ARG A 324 -5.82 40.28 -11.37
C ARG A 324 -6.51 38.92 -11.42
N VAL A 325 -6.32 38.09 -10.41
CA VAL A 325 -6.89 36.73 -10.36
C VAL A 325 -7.70 36.54 -9.10
N LEU A 326 -8.96 36.16 -9.25
CA LEU A 326 -9.85 35.79 -8.17
C LEU A 326 -10.31 34.34 -8.34
N LYS A 327 -10.11 33.52 -7.31
CA LYS A 327 -10.56 32.13 -7.25
C LYS A 327 -11.49 31.92 -6.04
N LEU A 328 -12.67 31.37 -6.27
CA LEU A 328 -13.62 30.98 -5.24
C LEU A 328 -13.76 29.45 -5.22
N ARG A 329 -13.76 28.82 -4.05
CA ARG A 329 -13.94 27.37 -3.90
C ARG A 329 -14.58 27.04 -2.56
N GLN A 330 -15.45 26.05 -2.48
CA GLN A 330 -15.85 25.47 -1.19
C GLN A 330 -14.91 24.31 -0.80
N LYS A 331 -14.03 24.50 0.18
CA LYS A 331 -13.13 23.42 0.67
C LYS A 331 -13.82 22.48 1.68
N HIS A 332 -14.66 23.04 2.56
CA HIS A 332 -15.25 22.34 3.70
C HIS A 332 -16.78 22.14 3.57
N ILE A 333 -17.33 21.18 4.30
CA ILE A 333 -18.79 21.09 4.51
C ILE A 333 -19.25 22.40 5.17
N ARG A 334 -20.41 22.94 4.76
CA ARG A 334 -20.89 24.25 5.25
C ARG A 334 -20.97 24.22 6.78
N ARG A 335 -20.19 25.09 7.43
CA ARG A 335 -20.20 25.28 8.88
C ARG A 335 -21.40 26.16 9.22
N THR A 336 -22.50 25.51 9.55
CA THR A 336 -23.81 26.04 9.97
C THR A 336 -24.52 26.98 8.97
N SER A 337 -25.83 26.84 8.88
CA SER A 337 -26.70 27.73 8.11
C SER A 337 -27.06 28.95 8.96
N SER A 338 -26.43 30.10 8.74
CA SER A 338 -26.97 31.35 9.28
C SER A 338 -28.34 31.64 8.67
N PRO A 339 -29.33 32.11 9.46
CA PRO A 339 -30.62 32.50 8.94
C PRO A 339 -30.50 33.76 8.08
N GLY A 340 -31.16 33.77 6.92
CA GLY A 340 -31.74 34.98 6.32
C GLY A 340 -30.86 36.09 5.73
N ALA A 341 -29.55 36.16 5.96
CA ALA A 341 -28.76 37.30 5.44
C ALA A 341 -28.67 37.30 3.90
N SER A 342 -29.22 38.34 3.27
CA SER A 342 -29.12 38.65 1.83
C SER A 342 -27.78 39.31 1.52
N TRP A 343 -27.20 39.00 0.35
CA TRP A 343 -26.01 39.70 -0.12
C TRP A 343 -26.38 41.15 -0.45
N LYS A 344 -25.61 42.12 0.06
CA LYS A 344 -25.74 43.54 -0.29
C LYS A 344 -24.61 43.90 -1.25
N GLN A 345 -24.97 44.53 -2.37
CA GLN A 345 -24.00 44.97 -3.37
C GLN A 345 -23.02 46.01 -2.78
N PRO A 346 -21.72 46.00 -3.14
CA PRO A 346 -20.74 46.99 -2.68
C PRO A 346 -21.13 48.42 -3.11
N VAL A 347 -20.99 49.39 -2.19
CA VAL A 347 -21.52 50.75 -2.35
C VAL A 347 -20.59 51.67 -3.17
N SER A 348 -19.29 51.36 -3.27
CA SER A 348 -18.33 52.17 -4.02
C SER A 348 -17.34 51.34 -4.84
N LEU A 349 -17.51 51.33 -6.16
CA LEU A 349 -16.52 50.82 -7.12
C LEU A 349 -16.03 51.96 -8.03
N PRO A 350 -15.14 52.86 -7.58
CA PRO A 350 -14.87 54.10 -8.30
C PRO A 350 -14.17 53.92 -9.66
N LYS A 351 -13.65 52.75 -10.02
CA LYS A 351 -13.00 52.49 -11.34
C LYS A 351 -13.26 51.11 -11.97
N GLY A 352 -14.26 50.35 -11.50
CA GLY A 352 -14.49 48.96 -11.94
C GLY A 352 -13.40 47.97 -11.48
N LEU A 353 -13.66 46.67 -11.59
CA LEU A 353 -12.74 45.62 -11.15
C LEU A 353 -11.63 45.41 -12.18
N SER A 354 -10.36 45.56 -11.76
CA SER A 354 -9.17 45.31 -12.60
C SER A 354 -8.84 43.83 -12.81
N LEU A 355 -9.78 42.93 -12.50
CA LEU A 355 -9.63 41.48 -12.62
C LEU A 355 -9.46 41.05 -14.09
N GLU A 356 -8.50 40.16 -14.34
CA GLU A 356 -8.29 39.52 -15.64
C GLU A 356 -8.81 38.08 -15.68
N THR A 357 -8.73 37.36 -14.57
CA THR A 357 -9.19 35.98 -14.46
C THR A 357 -10.08 35.78 -13.24
N PHE A 358 -11.26 35.22 -13.46
CA PHE A 358 -12.16 34.78 -12.40
C PHE A 358 -12.36 33.27 -12.49
N LYS A 359 -12.18 32.55 -11.38
CA LYS A 359 -12.38 31.11 -11.30
C LYS A 359 -13.31 30.78 -10.14
N TRP A 360 -14.33 29.96 -10.39
CA TRP A 360 -15.19 29.42 -9.35
C TRP A 360 -15.19 27.90 -9.43
N GLU A 361 -14.74 27.21 -8.39
CA GLU A 361 -14.77 25.75 -8.26
C GLU A 361 -15.90 25.31 -7.33
N LEU A 362 -16.52 24.17 -7.63
CA LEU A 362 -17.66 23.61 -6.89
C LEU A 362 -18.85 24.59 -6.83
N TYR A 363 -19.14 25.25 -7.95
CA TYR A 363 -20.28 26.16 -8.08
C TYR A 363 -21.61 25.39 -8.00
N GLU A 364 -22.51 25.82 -7.13
CA GLU A 364 -23.81 25.18 -6.88
C GLU A 364 -24.97 25.94 -7.54
N GLY A 365 -24.73 27.14 -8.10
CA GLY A 365 -25.76 27.94 -8.76
C GLY A 365 -26.87 28.43 -7.83
N THR A 366 -26.62 28.49 -6.52
CA THR A 366 -27.57 29.10 -5.58
C THR A 366 -27.79 30.57 -5.92
N GLN A 367 -28.97 31.12 -5.58
CA GLN A 367 -29.31 32.53 -5.88
C GLN A 367 -28.21 33.51 -5.45
N LYS A 368 -27.63 33.31 -4.26
CA LYS A 368 -26.52 34.12 -3.73
C LYS A 368 -25.25 34.02 -4.58
N GLN A 369 -24.88 32.81 -5.01
CA GLN A 369 -23.72 32.60 -5.88
C GLN A 369 -23.95 33.20 -7.28
N LYS A 370 -25.19 33.17 -7.78
CA LYS A 370 -25.58 33.80 -9.05
C LYS A 370 -25.39 35.31 -8.99
N GLU A 371 -25.83 35.96 -7.92
CA GLU A 371 -25.70 37.41 -7.73
C GLU A 371 -24.24 37.86 -7.72
N VAL A 372 -23.38 37.19 -6.94
CA VAL A 372 -21.94 37.49 -6.90
C VAL A 372 -21.28 37.26 -8.27
N ALA A 373 -21.61 36.17 -8.97
CA ALA A 373 -21.06 35.90 -10.30
C ALA A 373 -21.47 36.97 -11.32
N LYS A 374 -22.75 37.36 -11.34
CA LYS A 374 -23.28 38.42 -12.21
C LYS A 374 -22.61 39.77 -11.91
N PHE A 375 -22.40 40.07 -10.63
CA PHE A 375 -21.70 41.29 -10.21
C PHE A 375 -20.27 41.36 -10.74
N ILE A 376 -19.49 40.29 -10.59
CA ILE A 376 -18.11 40.22 -11.08
C ILE A 376 -18.07 40.32 -12.62
N LEU A 377 -18.98 39.63 -13.32
CA LEU A 377 -19.09 39.70 -14.78
C LEU A 377 -19.42 41.12 -15.27
N LYS A 378 -20.35 41.81 -14.60
CA LYS A 378 -20.79 43.17 -14.95
C LYS A 378 -19.70 44.20 -14.72
N HIS A 379 -18.98 44.13 -13.61
CA HIS A 379 -18.00 45.16 -13.21
C HIS A 379 -16.55 44.82 -13.55
N GLY A 380 -16.26 43.60 -14.02
CA GLY A 380 -14.94 43.15 -14.46
C GLY A 380 -14.55 43.64 -15.85
N ILE A 381 -14.27 44.95 -15.95
CA ILE A 381 -13.95 45.64 -17.20
C ILE A 381 -12.69 45.11 -17.92
N ARG A 382 -11.77 44.45 -17.20
CA ARG A 382 -10.54 43.84 -17.73
C ARG A 382 -10.58 42.31 -17.79
N LEU A 383 -11.73 41.69 -17.53
CA LEU A 383 -11.84 40.23 -17.50
C LEU A 383 -11.55 39.66 -18.88
N LYS A 384 -10.58 38.76 -18.95
CA LYS A 384 -10.21 37.99 -20.14
C LYS A 384 -10.78 36.58 -20.08
N LYS A 385 -10.84 36.00 -18.88
CA LYS A 385 -11.19 34.60 -18.68
C LYS A 385 -12.03 34.41 -17.43
N VAL A 386 -13.18 33.75 -17.58
CA VAL A 386 -14.01 33.29 -16.48
C VAL A 386 -14.09 31.77 -16.54
N ILE A 387 -13.83 31.08 -15.44
CA ILE A 387 -13.84 29.61 -15.36
C ILE A 387 -14.77 29.19 -14.24
N VAL A 388 -15.94 28.64 -14.55
CA VAL A 388 -16.88 28.12 -13.54
C VAL A 388 -16.89 26.60 -13.60
N SER A 389 -16.66 25.92 -12.49
CA SER A 389 -16.64 24.46 -12.40
C SER A 389 -17.79 24.04 -11.48
N PRO A 390 -18.91 23.51 -12.02
CA PRO A 390 -20.04 23.09 -11.20
C PRO A 390 -19.64 21.97 -10.23
N LYS A 391 -20.42 21.81 -9.14
CA LYS A 391 -20.26 20.68 -8.23
C LYS A 391 -20.42 19.34 -8.97
N PRO A 392 -19.61 18.30 -8.69
CA PRO A 392 -19.70 17.02 -9.39
C PRO A 392 -21.10 16.39 -9.35
N SER A 393 -21.80 16.56 -8.22
CA SER A 393 -23.16 16.04 -7.98
C SER A 393 -24.27 16.76 -8.72
N SER A 394 -24.02 17.93 -9.33
CA SER A 394 -25.07 18.67 -10.04
C SER A 394 -25.52 17.93 -11.31
N SER A 395 -26.83 17.94 -11.58
CA SER A 395 -27.41 17.29 -12.76
C SER A 395 -26.97 17.98 -14.06
N LEU A 396 -27.11 17.30 -15.21
CA LEU A 396 -26.80 17.92 -16.52
C LEU A 396 -27.74 19.10 -16.81
N LEU A 397 -29.00 19.01 -16.38
CA LEU A 397 -29.99 20.09 -16.51
C LEU A 397 -29.58 21.32 -15.69
N GLU A 398 -29.23 21.12 -14.42
CA GLU A 398 -28.72 22.19 -13.54
C GLU A 398 -27.47 22.86 -14.13
N LYS A 399 -26.52 22.08 -14.66
CA LYS A 399 -25.32 22.59 -15.31
C LYS A 399 -25.66 23.44 -16.56
N HIS A 400 -26.65 23.02 -17.34
CA HIS A 400 -27.12 23.75 -18.52
C HIS A 400 -27.81 25.07 -18.16
N GLU A 401 -28.66 25.07 -17.13
CA GLU A 401 -29.33 26.28 -16.64
C GLU A 401 -28.32 27.30 -16.08
N MET A 402 -27.35 26.85 -15.29
CA MET A 402 -26.24 27.69 -14.80
C MET A 402 -25.47 28.32 -15.96
N LEU A 403 -25.19 27.54 -17.01
CA LEU A 403 -24.51 27.99 -18.23
C LEU A 403 -25.30 29.07 -18.96
N LYS A 404 -26.59 28.81 -19.19
CA LYS A 404 -27.49 29.73 -19.90
C LYS A 404 -27.58 31.06 -19.17
N GLU A 405 -27.75 31.04 -17.85
CA GLU A 405 -27.84 32.26 -17.05
C GLU A 405 -26.54 33.05 -16.95
N LEU A 406 -25.39 32.39 -16.74
CA LEU A 406 -24.11 33.09 -16.69
C LEU A 406 -23.72 33.65 -18.06
N SER A 407 -24.16 33.01 -19.14
CA SER A 407 -23.93 33.48 -20.50
C SER A 407 -24.76 34.70 -20.86
N SER A 408 -25.99 34.80 -20.34
CA SER A 408 -26.90 35.95 -20.55
C SER A 408 -26.65 37.14 -19.62
N ALA A 409 -25.79 36.97 -18.60
CA ALA A 409 -25.44 38.05 -17.69
C ALA A 409 -24.70 39.21 -18.40
N PRO A 410 -24.97 40.48 -18.03
CA PRO A 410 -24.24 41.63 -18.56
C PRO A 410 -22.73 41.51 -18.30
N ARG A 411 -21.90 41.81 -19.31
CA ARG A 411 -20.44 41.74 -19.21
C ARG A 411 -19.84 43.13 -19.32
N GLY A 412 -18.97 43.48 -18.37
CA GLY A 412 -18.18 44.71 -18.42
C GLY A 412 -17.04 44.65 -19.44
N SER A 413 -16.55 43.45 -19.78
CA SER A 413 -15.52 43.21 -20.80
C SER A 413 -16.10 42.47 -22.00
N SER A 414 -16.00 43.09 -23.18
CA SER A 414 -16.40 42.49 -24.46
C SER A 414 -15.48 41.35 -24.92
N THR A 415 -14.27 41.27 -24.38
CA THR A 415 -13.26 40.25 -24.73
C THR A 415 -13.26 39.04 -23.81
N CYS A 416 -14.12 39.04 -22.78
CA CYS A 416 -14.15 38.01 -21.74
C CYS A 416 -14.66 36.65 -22.26
N LYS A 417 -13.80 35.63 -22.22
CA LYS A 417 -14.17 34.23 -22.51
C LYS A 417 -14.71 33.54 -21.26
N LEU A 418 -16.00 33.17 -21.28
CA LEU A 418 -16.63 32.33 -20.26
C LEU A 418 -16.42 30.85 -20.60
N LEU A 419 -15.80 30.13 -19.69
CA LEU A 419 -15.56 28.69 -19.77
C LEU A 419 -16.25 28.03 -18.58
N VAL A 420 -17.17 27.11 -18.81
CA VAL A 420 -17.68 26.25 -17.75
C VAL A 420 -16.97 24.92 -17.84
N LYS A 421 -16.15 24.62 -16.84
CA LYS A 421 -15.53 23.31 -16.66
C LYS A 421 -16.60 22.34 -16.20
N THR A 422 -17.39 21.84 -17.14
CA THR A 422 -17.84 20.45 -17.07
C THR A 422 -16.57 19.60 -16.97
N ALA A 423 -16.58 18.52 -16.19
CA ALA A 423 -15.43 17.62 -16.14
C ALA A 423 -15.02 17.30 -17.60
N LYS A 424 -13.82 17.77 -17.97
CA LYS A 424 -13.24 17.93 -19.32
C LYS A 424 -13.57 19.23 -20.07
N ASN A 425 -12.70 20.24 -19.92
CA ASN A 425 -12.09 20.97 -21.06
C ASN A 425 -11.07 22.02 -20.59
N ILE A 426 -9.79 21.64 -20.59
CA ILE A 426 -8.67 22.55 -20.85
C ILE A 426 -8.33 22.30 -22.33
N PRO A 427 -8.16 23.32 -23.19
CA PRO A 427 -7.52 23.11 -24.48
C PRO A 427 -6.05 22.80 -24.21
N LYS A 428 -5.79 21.54 -23.87
CA LYS A 428 -4.49 20.90 -23.95
C LYS A 428 -4.44 20.42 -25.41
N MET A 429 -3.41 20.81 -26.15
CA MET A 429 -3.08 20.12 -27.40
C MET A 429 -3.13 18.62 -27.12
N ASP A 430 -4.08 17.93 -27.72
CA ASP A 430 -4.38 16.54 -27.44
C ASP A 430 -3.40 15.64 -28.22
N ARG A 431 -2.15 15.68 -27.78
CA ARG A 431 -1.06 14.85 -28.30
C ARG A 431 -1.33 13.35 -28.15
N ILE A 432 -2.25 12.97 -27.26
CA ILE A 432 -2.63 11.57 -27.06
C ILE A 432 -3.59 11.17 -28.19
N SER A 433 -4.58 12.01 -28.52
CA SER A 433 -5.41 11.83 -29.72
C SER A 433 -4.63 11.84 -31.04
N GLU A 434 -3.37 12.26 -31.07
CA GLU A 434 -2.49 12.20 -32.26
C GLU A 434 -1.73 10.87 -32.37
N LEU A 435 -1.70 10.04 -31.31
CA LEU A 435 -1.02 8.75 -31.35
C LEU A 435 -1.75 7.77 -32.30
N PRO A 436 -1.03 6.84 -32.97
CA PRO A 436 -1.63 5.74 -33.72
C PRO A 436 -2.56 4.88 -32.86
N ASP A 437 -3.62 4.33 -33.45
CA ASP A 437 -4.60 3.48 -32.75
C ASP A 437 -3.94 2.32 -31.98
N ALA A 438 -2.89 1.72 -32.54
CA ALA A 438 -2.15 0.65 -31.87
C ALA A 438 -1.56 1.06 -30.51
N LEU A 439 -0.98 2.27 -30.41
CA LEU A 439 -0.44 2.79 -29.15
C LEU A 439 -1.56 3.21 -28.20
N LEU A 440 -2.67 3.75 -28.73
CA LEU A 440 -3.84 4.10 -27.93
C LEU A 440 -4.50 2.87 -27.31
N LEU A 441 -4.59 1.76 -28.03
CA LEU A 441 -5.09 0.49 -27.53
C LEU A 441 -4.17 -0.10 -26.47
N GLN A 442 -2.84 0.01 -26.63
CA GLN A 442 -1.89 -0.37 -25.59
C GLN A 442 -2.06 0.46 -24.33
N ILE A 443 -2.17 1.79 -24.44
CA ILE A 443 -2.40 2.68 -23.30
C ILE A 443 -3.71 2.33 -22.60
N LEU A 444 -4.80 2.18 -23.36
CA LEU A 444 -6.09 1.81 -22.81
C LEU A 444 -6.03 0.44 -22.13
N SER A 445 -5.27 -0.53 -22.65
CA SER A 445 -5.13 -1.86 -22.04
C SER A 445 -4.54 -1.85 -20.63
N LEU A 446 -3.87 -0.76 -20.23
CA LEU A 446 -3.30 -0.57 -18.89
C LEU A 446 -4.29 0.06 -17.90
N VAL A 447 -5.48 0.44 -18.37
CA VAL A 447 -6.48 1.19 -17.61
C VAL A 447 -7.74 0.35 -17.40
N LYS A 448 -8.37 0.47 -16.24
CA LYS A 448 -9.63 -0.21 -15.90
C LYS A 448 -10.78 0.16 -16.84
N THR A 449 -11.78 -0.71 -16.96
CA THR A 449 -12.83 -0.59 -18.00
C THR A 449 -13.71 0.64 -17.86
N LYS A 450 -14.10 1.02 -16.63
CA LYS A 450 -14.92 2.21 -16.39
C LYS A 450 -14.22 3.47 -16.90
N GLU A 451 -12.93 3.59 -16.63
CA GLU A 451 -12.07 4.69 -17.02
C GLU A 451 -11.79 4.68 -18.53
N ARG A 452 -11.63 3.50 -19.14
CA ARG A 452 -11.54 3.34 -20.60
C ARG A 452 -12.82 3.78 -21.30
N VAL A 453 -13.99 3.30 -20.88
CA VAL A 453 -15.26 3.74 -21.47
C VAL A 453 -15.45 5.24 -21.28
N ALA A 454 -15.01 5.82 -20.15
CA ALA A 454 -15.03 7.27 -19.95
C ALA A 454 -14.15 8.05 -20.94
N THR A 455 -13.18 7.40 -21.62
CA THR A 455 -12.44 8.03 -22.72
C THR A 455 -13.30 8.25 -23.96
N SER A 456 -14.40 7.52 -24.16
CA SER A 456 -15.36 7.74 -25.27
C SER A 456 -15.88 9.18 -25.33
N LEU A 457 -15.92 9.87 -24.18
CA LEU A 457 -16.34 11.25 -24.05
C LEU A 457 -15.29 12.27 -24.55
N LEU A 458 -14.11 11.83 -24.96
CA LEU A 458 -13.01 12.70 -25.41
C LEU A 458 -13.20 13.14 -26.87
N SER A 459 -13.55 12.22 -27.78
CA SER A 459 -13.84 12.52 -29.18
C SER A 459 -14.51 11.33 -29.88
N LYS A 460 -15.03 11.53 -31.10
CA LYS A 460 -15.58 10.46 -31.96
C LYS A 460 -14.58 9.31 -32.20
N ARG A 461 -13.28 9.60 -32.21
CA ARG A 461 -12.24 8.56 -32.35
C ARG A 461 -12.18 7.72 -31.07
N TRP A 462 -12.15 8.36 -29.90
CA TRP A 462 -12.14 7.64 -28.63
C TRP A 462 -13.44 6.89 -28.34
N GLU A 463 -14.57 7.36 -28.89
CA GLU A 463 -15.87 6.69 -28.81
C GLU A 463 -15.81 5.24 -29.31
N THR A 464 -15.03 5.00 -30.36
CA THR A 464 -14.86 3.69 -30.97
C THR A 464 -13.61 2.96 -30.49
N LEU A 465 -12.52 3.66 -30.15
CA LEU A 465 -11.25 3.02 -29.78
C LEU A 465 -11.35 2.11 -28.55
N TRP A 466 -12.05 2.51 -27.50
CA TRP A 466 -12.14 1.68 -26.30
C TRP A 466 -12.84 0.34 -26.59
N THR A 467 -13.73 0.30 -27.59
CA THR A 467 -14.47 -0.90 -27.99
C THR A 467 -13.55 -1.98 -28.58
N LEU A 468 -12.38 -1.59 -29.09
CA LEU A 468 -11.38 -2.49 -29.71
C LEU A 468 -10.38 -3.06 -28.69
N VAL A 469 -10.43 -2.65 -27.42
CA VAL A 469 -9.50 -3.16 -26.41
C VAL A 469 -9.95 -4.56 -25.97
N PRO A 470 -9.10 -5.60 -26.10
CA PRO A 470 -9.53 -6.99 -25.95
C PRO A 470 -9.70 -7.44 -24.49
N LYS A 471 -9.66 -6.54 -23.51
CA LYS A 471 -9.76 -6.88 -22.09
C LYS A 471 -10.95 -6.17 -21.48
N LEU A 472 -11.76 -6.80 -20.66
CA LEU A 472 -12.85 -6.19 -19.90
C LEU A 472 -12.75 -6.63 -18.44
N ASP A 473 -12.87 -5.68 -17.54
CA ASP A 473 -12.75 -5.85 -16.09
C ASP A 473 -13.79 -4.98 -15.38
N PHE A 474 -14.67 -5.60 -14.61
CA PHE A 474 -15.80 -4.98 -13.95
C PHE A 474 -15.80 -5.31 -12.47
N HIS A 475 -15.98 -4.28 -11.64
CA HIS A 475 -16.21 -4.41 -10.21
C HIS A 475 -17.53 -3.73 -9.88
N LEU A 476 -18.50 -4.54 -9.46
CA LEU A 476 -19.87 -4.14 -9.16
C LEU A 476 -20.05 -4.03 -7.65
N GLU A 477 -20.15 -2.79 -7.16
CA GLU A 477 -20.43 -2.47 -5.75
C GLU A 477 -21.88 -2.00 -5.55
N ARG A 478 -22.58 -1.62 -6.62
CA ARG A 478 -23.95 -1.06 -6.62
C ARG A 478 -24.77 -1.62 -7.78
N GLY A 479 -26.09 -1.74 -7.62
CA GLY A 479 -26.98 -2.28 -8.65
C GLY A 479 -27.05 -1.48 -9.96
N SER A 480 -26.76 -0.17 -9.93
CA SER A 480 -26.69 0.67 -11.15
C SER A 480 -25.56 0.27 -12.10
N ASP A 481 -24.60 -0.55 -11.67
CA ASP A 481 -23.47 -0.98 -12.49
C ASP A 481 -23.86 -2.06 -13.53
N SER A 482 -25.00 -2.74 -13.40
CA SER A 482 -25.45 -3.78 -14.36
C SER A 482 -25.68 -3.22 -15.77
N GLU A 483 -26.29 -2.03 -15.87
CA GLU A 483 -26.53 -1.37 -17.17
C GLU A 483 -25.21 -1.02 -17.87
N PHE A 484 -24.19 -0.67 -17.08
CA PHE A 484 -22.86 -0.37 -17.60
C PHE A 484 -22.20 -1.61 -18.21
N VAL A 485 -22.30 -2.78 -17.56
CA VAL A 485 -21.77 -4.04 -18.11
C VAL A 485 -22.51 -4.42 -19.40
N ASN A 486 -23.85 -4.36 -19.39
CA ASN A 486 -24.68 -4.62 -20.57
C ASN A 486 -24.26 -3.77 -21.76
N ARG A 487 -24.18 -2.45 -21.58
CA ARG A 487 -23.76 -1.51 -22.65
C ARG A 487 -22.33 -1.76 -23.10
N SER A 488 -21.42 -2.07 -22.17
CA SER A 488 -20.02 -2.29 -22.49
C SER A 488 -19.81 -3.53 -23.37
N LEU A 489 -20.51 -4.62 -23.07
CA LEU A 489 -20.48 -5.84 -23.86
C LEU A 489 -21.15 -5.66 -25.23
N LEU A 490 -22.27 -4.93 -25.30
CA LEU A 490 -22.97 -4.65 -26.56
C LEU A 490 -22.12 -3.83 -27.55
N LEU A 491 -21.31 -2.92 -27.02
CA LEU A 491 -20.49 -2.03 -27.83
C LEU A 491 -19.11 -2.61 -28.14
N HIS A 492 -18.70 -3.73 -27.54
CA HIS A 492 -17.39 -4.31 -27.75
C HIS A 492 -17.19 -4.80 -29.20
N ARG A 493 -16.05 -4.47 -29.82
CA ARG A 493 -15.73 -4.73 -31.23
C ARG A 493 -14.40 -5.43 -31.46
N ALA A 494 -13.65 -5.76 -30.40
CA ALA A 494 -12.40 -6.51 -30.60
C ALA A 494 -12.72 -7.88 -31.20
N PRO A 495 -11.88 -8.38 -32.13
CA PRO A 495 -12.12 -9.67 -32.78
C PRO A 495 -12.09 -10.85 -31.78
N VAL A 496 -11.35 -10.69 -30.68
CA VAL A 496 -11.25 -11.67 -29.60
C VAL A 496 -11.21 -10.93 -28.26
N LEU A 497 -11.97 -11.42 -27.29
CA LEU A 497 -11.91 -10.95 -25.90
C LEU A 497 -10.76 -11.67 -25.15
N GLU A 498 -9.55 -11.13 -25.16
CA GLU A 498 -8.42 -11.69 -24.41
C GLU A 498 -8.72 -11.95 -22.93
N SER A 499 -9.43 -11.05 -22.25
CA SER A 499 -9.76 -11.23 -20.83
C SER A 499 -11.12 -10.64 -20.49
N PHE A 500 -11.91 -11.35 -19.70
CA PHE A 500 -13.13 -10.87 -19.04
C PHE A 500 -13.04 -11.15 -17.54
N SER A 501 -13.10 -10.11 -16.73
CA SER A 501 -13.02 -10.18 -15.27
C SER A 501 -14.25 -9.50 -14.67
N LEU A 502 -14.91 -10.19 -13.75
CA LEU A 502 -16.13 -9.72 -13.11
C LEU A 502 -16.07 -10.02 -11.61
N LYS A 503 -16.05 -8.97 -10.80
CA LYS A 503 -16.19 -9.03 -9.34
C LYS A 503 -17.53 -8.42 -8.92
N VAL A 504 -18.31 -9.16 -8.15
CA VAL A 504 -19.64 -8.75 -7.70
C VAL A 504 -19.69 -8.80 -6.18
N ASP A 505 -19.76 -7.61 -5.57
CA ASP A 505 -19.81 -7.42 -4.11
C ASP A 505 -21.21 -6.95 -3.63
N THR A 506 -22.23 -7.02 -4.48
CA THR A 506 -23.57 -6.46 -4.22
C THR A 506 -24.70 -7.45 -4.50
N PHE A 507 -25.73 -7.42 -3.66
CA PHE A 507 -26.94 -8.27 -3.78
C PHE A 507 -27.93 -7.78 -4.87
N GLN A 508 -27.69 -6.63 -5.48
CA GLN A 508 -28.62 -6.00 -6.42
C GLN A 508 -28.49 -6.51 -7.86
N VAL A 509 -27.52 -7.37 -8.15
CA VAL A 509 -27.25 -7.90 -9.50
C VAL A 509 -27.88 -9.27 -9.64
N SER A 510 -28.71 -9.48 -10.66
CA SER A 510 -29.35 -10.77 -10.90
C SER A 510 -28.32 -11.83 -11.36
N PRO A 511 -28.34 -13.06 -10.82
CA PRO A 511 -27.54 -14.17 -11.35
C PRO A 511 -27.79 -14.45 -12.84
N LEU A 512 -29.00 -14.14 -13.35
CA LEU A 512 -29.35 -14.28 -14.76
C LEU A 512 -28.56 -13.31 -15.65
N ASP A 513 -28.36 -12.07 -15.19
CA ASP A 513 -27.58 -11.07 -15.92
C ASP A 513 -26.12 -11.51 -16.03
N ILE A 514 -25.56 -12.04 -14.93
CA ILE A 514 -24.20 -12.59 -14.91
C ILE A 514 -24.06 -13.73 -15.92
N GLY A 515 -25.04 -14.64 -15.96
CA GLY A 515 -25.09 -15.72 -16.96
C GLY A 515 -25.13 -15.21 -18.40
N LEU A 516 -25.85 -14.12 -18.67
CA LEU A 516 -25.90 -13.48 -19.98
C LEU A 516 -24.56 -12.84 -20.35
N TRP A 517 -23.90 -12.15 -19.42
CA TRP A 517 -22.59 -11.54 -19.65
C TRP A 517 -21.52 -12.56 -19.98
N ILE A 518 -21.52 -13.68 -19.27
CA ILE A 518 -20.59 -14.79 -19.53
C ILE A 518 -20.88 -15.40 -20.90
N ARG A 519 -22.15 -15.57 -21.28
CA ARG A 519 -22.53 -16.05 -22.61
C ARG A 519 -21.97 -15.13 -23.70
N THR A 520 -22.10 -13.81 -23.54
CA THR A 520 -21.57 -12.83 -24.49
C THR A 520 -20.05 -12.85 -24.53
N ALA A 521 -19.37 -12.93 -23.39
CA ALA A 521 -17.90 -13.04 -23.38
C ALA A 521 -17.42 -14.29 -24.14
N VAL A 522 -18.10 -15.42 -23.94
CA VAL A 522 -17.81 -16.69 -24.63
C VAL A 522 -18.03 -16.58 -26.14
N SER A 523 -19.11 -15.92 -26.58
CA SER A 523 -19.36 -15.70 -28.02
C SER A 523 -18.30 -14.83 -28.70
N HIS A 524 -17.54 -14.04 -27.92
CA HIS A 524 -16.40 -13.22 -28.38
C HIS A 524 -15.05 -13.95 -28.24
N GLY A 525 -15.06 -15.26 -28.02
CA GLY A 525 -13.86 -16.09 -27.99
C GLY A 525 -12.97 -15.81 -26.77
N VAL A 526 -13.55 -15.64 -25.58
CA VAL A 526 -12.81 -15.24 -24.39
C VAL A 526 -11.64 -16.18 -24.06
N ARG A 527 -10.44 -15.62 -23.83
CA ARG A 527 -9.24 -16.41 -23.48
C ARG A 527 -8.97 -16.49 -21.98
N GLU A 528 -9.30 -15.46 -21.22
CA GLU A 528 -9.18 -15.45 -19.76
C GLU A 528 -10.51 -15.02 -19.15
N LEU A 529 -11.12 -15.89 -18.33
CA LEU A 529 -12.35 -15.60 -17.60
C LEU A 529 -12.09 -15.60 -16.09
N LYS A 530 -12.39 -14.50 -15.40
CA LYS A 530 -12.36 -14.37 -13.94
C LYS A 530 -13.73 -13.97 -13.41
N LEU A 531 -14.23 -14.72 -12.45
CA LEU A 531 -15.51 -14.45 -11.76
C LEU A 531 -15.31 -14.57 -10.25
N ASP A 532 -15.58 -13.50 -9.51
CA ASP A 532 -15.62 -13.48 -8.04
C ASP A 532 -16.99 -12.96 -7.59
N TYR A 533 -17.78 -13.82 -6.94
CA TYR A 533 -19.17 -13.54 -6.57
C TYR A 533 -19.37 -13.72 -5.07
N THR A 534 -19.37 -12.65 -4.28
CA THR A 534 -19.34 -12.75 -2.81
C THR A 534 -20.66 -12.39 -2.14
N THR A 535 -21.79 -12.93 -2.60
CA THR A 535 -23.12 -12.67 -2.00
C THR A 535 -23.72 -13.94 -1.37
N ASN A 536 -24.57 -13.73 -0.36
CA ASN A 536 -25.21 -14.79 0.45
C ASN A 536 -26.46 -15.42 -0.19
N GLU A 537 -26.73 -15.17 -1.48
CA GLU A 537 -27.89 -15.74 -2.18
C GLU A 537 -27.46 -16.53 -3.42
N ASP A 538 -28.36 -17.42 -3.83
CA ASP A 538 -28.20 -18.56 -4.72
C ASP A 538 -26.99 -18.58 -5.67
N PRO A 539 -26.30 -19.71 -5.75
CA PRO A 539 -25.05 -19.84 -6.50
C PRO A 539 -25.29 -19.68 -8.03
N ILE A 540 -24.44 -18.89 -8.71
CA ILE A 540 -24.60 -18.52 -10.13
C ILE A 540 -24.57 -19.75 -11.05
N ARG A 541 -25.60 -19.92 -11.88
CA ARG A 541 -25.61 -20.95 -12.95
C ARG A 541 -24.92 -20.44 -14.21
N LEU A 542 -23.80 -21.06 -14.58
CA LEU A 542 -23.09 -20.72 -15.82
C LEU A 542 -23.85 -21.21 -17.07
N PRO A 543 -23.83 -20.45 -18.19
CA PRO A 543 -24.55 -20.81 -19.41
C PRO A 543 -23.93 -22.04 -20.09
N ARG A 544 -24.72 -22.86 -20.79
CA ARG A 544 -24.21 -24.04 -21.52
C ARG A 544 -23.06 -23.73 -22.48
N SER A 545 -23.12 -22.58 -23.16
CA SER A 545 -22.08 -22.14 -24.09
C SER A 545 -20.70 -22.01 -23.43
N PHE A 546 -20.65 -21.70 -22.13
CA PHE A 546 -19.39 -21.60 -21.37
C PHE A 546 -18.63 -22.93 -21.37
N TYR A 547 -19.34 -24.05 -21.17
CA TYR A 547 -18.73 -25.37 -21.10
C TYR A 547 -18.18 -25.86 -22.46
N THR A 548 -18.60 -25.25 -23.57
CA THR A 548 -18.13 -25.56 -24.93
C THR A 548 -17.02 -24.60 -25.42
N CYS A 549 -16.49 -23.72 -24.56
CA CYS A 549 -15.57 -22.67 -24.97
C CYS A 549 -14.14 -23.18 -25.20
N GLN A 550 -13.77 -23.38 -26.48
CA GLN A 550 -12.44 -23.87 -26.87
C GLN A 550 -11.33 -22.81 -26.83
N ALA A 551 -11.67 -21.52 -26.82
CA ALA A 551 -10.70 -20.42 -26.81
C ALA A 551 -10.11 -20.14 -25.42
N LEU A 552 -10.73 -20.69 -24.36
CA LEU A 552 -10.39 -20.38 -22.98
C LEU A 552 -9.03 -20.99 -22.59
N LEU A 553 -8.11 -20.14 -22.14
CA LEU A 553 -6.77 -20.48 -21.66
C LEU A 553 -6.66 -20.39 -20.13
N VAL A 554 -7.40 -19.46 -19.51
CA VAL A 554 -7.38 -19.21 -18.07
C VAL A 554 -8.82 -19.09 -17.56
N LEU A 555 -9.15 -19.87 -16.54
CA LEU A 555 -10.44 -19.84 -15.87
C LEU A 555 -10.22 -19.70 -14.37
N LYS A 556 -10.76 -18.64 -13.76
CA LYS A 556 -10.72 -18.44 -12.31
C LYS A 556 -12.12 -18.15 -11.80
N LEU A 557 -12.66 -19.06 -11.03
CA LEU A 557 -13.98 -18.95 -10.42
C LEU A 557 -13.82 -18.89 -8.91
N LYS A 558 -14.54 -17.97 -8.29
CA LYS A 558 -14.62 -17.86 -6.85
C LYS A 558 -16.08 -17.70 -6.40
N ASN A 559 -16.51 -18.53 -5.44
CA ASN A 559 -17.88 -18.56 -4.94
C ASN A 559 -18.93 -18.74 -6.07
N ALA A 560 -18.61 -19.54 -7.09
CA ALA A 560 -19.48 -19.79 -8.24
C ALA A 560 -20.13 -21.18 -8.17
N ASN A 561 -21.21 -21.39 -8.93
CA ASN A 561 -21.79 -22.72 -9.13
C ASN A 561 -21.41 -23.33 -10.48
N LEU A 562 -20.97 -24.57 -10.47
CA LEU A 562 -20.84 -25.41 -11.67
C LEU A 562 -22.05 -26.35 -11.84
N VAL A 563 -23.22 -25.98 -11.33
CA VAL A 563 -24.49 -26.67 -11.57
C VAL A 563 -25.05 -26.31 -12.94
N GLY A 564 -25.36 -27.31 -13.77
CA GLY A 564 -26.12 -27.08 -15.02
C GLY A 564 -25.68 -27.84 -16.27
N PHE A 565 -24.69 -28.73 -16.17
CA PHE A 565 -24.40 -29.73 -17.20
C PHE A 565 -24.60 -31.13 -16.60
N SER A 566 -25.10 -32.06 -17.40
CA SER A 566 -25.16 -33.46 -16.96
C SER A 566 -23.76 -34.04 -17.12
N SER A 567 -23.23 -34.69 -16.08
CA SER A 567 -21.99 -35.47 -16.11
C SER A 567 -21.95 -36.53 -17.24
N ASN A 568 -23.11 -36.87 -17.82
CA ASN A 568 -23.23 -37.82 -18.93
C ASN A 568 -23.19 -37.14 -20.32
N SER A 569 -23.04 -35.82 -20.38
CA SER A 569 -23.00 -35.06 -21.63
C SER A 569 -21.55 -34.85 -22.09
N SER A 570 -21.22 -35.38 -23.26
CA SER A 570 -19.94 -35.20 -23.98
C SER A 570 -19.69 -33.75 -24.48
N SER A 571 -20.40 -32.76 -23.94
CA SER A 571 -20.43 -31.38 -24.43
C SER A 571 -19.45 -30.45 -23.72
N VAL A 572 -18.79 -30.87 -22.64
CA VAL A 572 -17.76 -30.05 -21.98
C VAL A 572 -16.45 -30.14 -22.78
N CYS A 573 -15.87 -29.01 -23.15
CA CYS A 573 -14.68 -28.94 -23.99
C CYS A 573 -13.84 -27.70 -23.63
N PHE A 574 -12.73 -27.94 -22.91
CA PHE A 574 -11.77 -26.92 -22.48
C PHE A 574 -10.34 -27.29 -22.94
N GLN A 575 -10.21 -27.76 -24.18
CA GLN A 575 -8.95 -28.32 -24.71
C GLN A 575 -7.74 -27.38 -24.64
N SER A 576 -7.96 -26.07 -24.74
CA SER A 576 -6.90 -25.05 -24.70
C SER A 576 -6.58 -24.56 -23.28
N LEU A 577 -7.36 -24.97 -22.27
CA LEU A 577 -7.26 -24.43 -20.91
C LEU A 577 -5.94 -24.83 -20.27
N LYS A 578 -5.18 -23.84 -19.80
CA LYS A 578 -3.86 -24.00 -19.17
C LYS A 578 -3.90 -23.73 -17.67
N ILE A 579 -4.82 -22.88 -17.21
CA ILE A 579 -4.93 -22.46 -15.81
C ILE A 579 -6.39 -22.57 -15.38
N LEU A 580 -6.66 -23.33 -14.32
CA LEU A 580 -7.98 -23.53 -13.73
C LEU A 580 -7.93 -23.27 -12.22
N HIS A 581 -8.61 -22.23 -11.74
CA HIS A 581 -8.72 -21.94 -10.32
C HIS A 581 -10.20 -22.01 -9.91
N LEU A 582 -10.50 -22.87 -8.94
CA LEU A 582 -11.84 -23.12 -8.40
C LEU A 582 -11.80 -22.84 -6.90
N LEU A 583 -12.17 -21.62 -6.50
CA LEU A 583 -12.09 -21.18 -5.12
C LEU A 583 -13.49 -21.14 -4.49
N LEU A 584 -13.78 -22.00 -3.52
CA LEU A 584 -15.10 -22.06 -2.90
C LEU A 584 -16.21 -22.26 -3.95
N VAL A 585 -16.00 -23.17 -4.90
CA VAL A 585 -16.95 -23.49 -5.97
C VAL A 585 -17.78 -24.71 -5.59
N THR A 586 -19.09 -24.66 -5.84
CA THR A 586 -20.01 -25.79 -5.68
C THR A 586 -20.24 -26.52 -7.02
N TYR A 587 -20.52 -27.82 -6.95
CA TYR A 587 -20.63 -28.69 -8.13
C TYR A 587 -22.06 -29.22 -8.30
N SER A 588 -22.37 -29.81 -9.46
CA SER A 588 -23.67 -30.49 -9.68
C SER A 588 -23.74 -31.82 -8.93
N ASP A 589 -22.67 -32.58 -9.02
CA ASP A 589 -22.49 -33.90 -8.41
C ASP A 589 -20.98 -34.19 -8.29
N GLU A 590 -20.64 -35.34 -7.72
CA GLU A 590 -19.26 -35.82 -7.57
C GLU A 590 -18.51 -35.96 -8.91
N LYS A 591 -19.21 -36.33 -9.99
CA LYS A 591 -18.63 -36.55 -11.33
C LYS A 591 -18.40 -35.26 -12.12
N SER A 592 -18.99 -34.14 -11.69
CA SER A 592 -18.94 -32.88 -12.41
C SER A 592 -17.52 -32.34 -12.53
N LEU A 593 -16.74 -32.40 -11.44
CA LEU A 593 -15.35 -31.97 -11.46
C LEU A 593 -14.50 -32.88 -12.36
N GLU A 594 -14.66 -34.20 -12.25
CA GLU A 594 -13.95 -35.17 -13.08
C GLU A 594 -14.22 -34.96 -14.57
N THR A 595 -15.47 -34.67 -14.92
CA THR A 595 -15.88 -34.35 -16.30
C THR A 595 -15.19 -33.08 -16.82
N ILE A 596 -15.06 -32.04 -15.99
CA ILE A 596 -14.35 -30.82 -16.36
C ILE A 596 -12.86 -31.08 -16.55
N LEU A 597 -12.23 -31.76 -15.59
CA LEU A 597 -10.79 -32.02 -15.61
C LEU A 597 -10.37 -32.91 -16.78
N SER A 598 -11.13 -33.98 -17.06
CA SER A 598 -10.90 -34.87 -18.21
C SER A 598 -11.05 -34.14 -19.56
N SER A 599 -11.79 -33.03 -19.59
CA SER A 599 -11.97 -32.19 -20.78
C SER A 599 -10.86 -31.16 -21.01
N CYS A 600 -9.88 -31.06 -20.11
CA CYS A 600 -8.80 -30.06 -20.13
C CYS A 600 -7.42 -30.69 -20.47
N SER A 601 -7.21 -31.08 -21.74
CA SER A 601 -5.98 -31.79 -22.17
C SER A 601 -4.68 -30.96 -22.10
N SER A 602 -4.77 -29.63 -22.03
CA SER A 602 -3.61 -28.72 -21.97
C SER A 602 -3.38 -28.12 -20.58
N LEU A 603 -4.10 -28.58 -19.54
CA LEU A 603 -4.10 -27.96 -18.22
C LEU A 603 -2.73 -28.10 -17.55
N LYS A 604 -2.17 -26.97 -17.11
CA LYS A 604 -0.85 -26.90 -16.47
C LYS A 604 -0.91 -26.45 -15.02
N ASP A 605 -1.90 -25.64 -14.64
CA ASP A 605 -2.04 -25.11 -13.29
C ASP A 605 -3.47 -25.28 -12.79
N LEU A 606 -3.64 -25.96 -11.65
CA LEU A 606 -4.92 -26.23 -11.02
C LEU A 606 -4.89 -25.78 -9.55
N VAL A 607 -5.83 -24.92 -9.17
CA VAL A 607 -6.05 -24.52 -7.78
C VAL A 607 -7.48 -24.87 -7.37
N ILE A 608 -7.65 -25.59 -6.28
CA ILE A 608 -8.95 -25.91 -5.69
C ILE A 608 -8.96 -25.48 -4.23
N GLU A 609 -9.92 -24.64 -3.86
CA GLU A 609 -10.27 -24.35 -2.46
C GLU A 609 -11.68 -24.90 -2.16
N CYS A 610 -11.76 -25.88 -1.27
CA CYS A 610 -13.01 -26.57 -0.93
C CYS A 610 -13.98 -25.65 -0.15
N CYS A 611 -15.28 -25.75 -0.41
CA CYS A 611 -16.31 -25.04 0.35
C CYS A 611 -16.58 -25.71 1.71
N PRO A 612 -17.10 -24.97 2.71
CA PRO A 612 -17.52 -25.52 4.00
C PRO A 612 -18.67 -26.55 3.94
N ASN A 613 -19.44 -26.58 2.84
CA ASN A 613 -20.58 -27.48 2.62
C ASN A 613 -20.49 -28.13 1.22
N ASP A 614 -19.30 -28.60 0.82
CA ASP A 614 -19.12 -29.22 -0.49
C ASP A 614 -20.01 -30.45 -0.66
N ASN A 615 -20.60 -30.59 -1.85
CA ASN A 615 -21.37 -31.76 -2.26
C ASN A 615 -20.51 -32.85 -2.93
N VAL A 616 -19.21 -32.63 -3.03
CA VAL A 616 -18.23 -33.58 -3.56
C VAL A 616 -17.50 -34.24 -2.39
N PHE A 617 -17.70 -35.54 -2.26
CA PHE A 617 -17.07 -36.33 -1.21
C PHE A 617 -15.61 -36.64 -1.55
N ILE A 618 -15.32 -37.03 -2.79
CA ILE A 618 -13.97 -37.37 -3.24
C ILE A 618 -13.60 -36.50 -4.44
N PHE A 619 -12.51 -35.75 -4.31
CA PHE A 619 -11.96 -34.94 -5.39
C PHE A 619 -10.94 -35.75 -6.19
N THR A 620 -11.36 -36.31 -7.32
CA THR A 620 -10.49 -37.05 -8.25
C THR A 620 -9.86 -36.12 -9.29
N ILE A 621 -8.54 -36.07 -9.30
CA ILE A 621 -7.72 -35.22 -10.16
C ILE A 621 -6.92 -36.11 -11.09
N ASN A 622 -7.44 -36.38 -12.28
CA ASN A 622 -6.75 -37.16 -13.31
C ASN A 622 -6.39 -36.24 -14.48
N VAL A 623 -5.21 -35.62 -14.41
CA VAL A 623 -4.75 -34.61 -15.38
C VAL A 623 -3.28 -34.83 -15.71
N PRO A 624 -2.97 -35.62 -16.75
CA PRO A 624 -1.59 -35.98 -17.10
C PRO A 624 -0.70 -34.79 -17.48
N SER A 625 -1.26 -33.71 -18.00
CA SER A 625 -0.54 -32.50 -18.44
C SER A 625 -0.18 -31.53 -17.30
N LEU A 626 -0.71 -31.76 -16.09
CA LEU A 626 -0.66 -30.81 -14.98
C LEU A 626 0.77 -30.62 -14.47
N GLN A 627 1.19 -29.37 -14.28
CA GLN A 627 2.53 -29.00 -13.81
C GLN A 627 2.50 -28.37 -12.41
N SER A 628 1.39 -27.76 -12.01
CA SER A 628 1.17 -27.10 -10.73
C SER A 628 -0.20 -27.48 -10.17
N LEU A 629 -0.24 -27.91 -8.91
CA LEU A 629 -1.47 -28.29 -8.22
C LEU A 629 -1.49 -27.67 -6.82
N SER A 630 -2.55 -26.94 -6.49
CA SER A 630 -2.79 -26.42 -5.14
C SER A 630 -4.18 -26.81 -4.63
N LEU A 631 -4.24 -27.55 -3.54
CA LEU A 631 -5.44 -28.02 -2.87
C LEU A 631 -5.53 -27.40 -1.48
N ASN A 632 -6.61 -26.69 -1.18
CA ASN A 632 -6.78 -26.00 0.09
C ASN A 632 -8.15 -26.28 0.71
N ARG A 633 -8.15 -26.79 1.93
CA ARG A 633 -9.35 -27.00 2.75
C ARG A 633 -9.20 -26.25 4.07
N SER A 634 -9.87 -25.11 4.17
CA SER A 634 -9.80 -24.21 5.33
C SER A 634 -10.37 -24.85 6.60
N ALA A 635 -9.66 -24.68 7.73
CA ALA A 635 -10.06 -25.21 9.03
C ALA A 635 -11.10 -24.35 9.78
N LYS A 636 -11.42 -23.14 9.27
CA LYS A 636 -12.14 -22.09 10.02
C LYS A 636 -13.68 -22.18 9.99
N TYR A 637 -14.26 -23.01 9.12
CA TYR A 637 -15.72 -23.03 8.89
C TYR A 637 -16.26 -24.48 8.95
N TYR A 638 -16.80 -24.86 10.13
CA TYR A 638 -17.77 -25.94 10.41
C TYR A 638 -17.55 -27.41 9.91
N ARG A 639 -18.46 -28.31 10.36
CA ARG A 639 -18.56 -29.76 10.08
C ARG A 639 -18.65 -30.01 8.57
N ASN A 640 -17.78 -30.82 7.97
CA ASN A 640 -17.77 -30.98 6.51
C ASN A 640 -17.72 -32.46 6.09
N ASN A 641 -18.37 -32.78 4.96
CA ASN A 641 -18.65 -34.13 4.45
C ASN A 641 -17.58 -34.67 3.47
N CYS A 642 -16.63 -33.84 3.02
CA CYS A 642 -15.62 -34.27 2.05
C CYS A 642 -14.63 -35.28 2.64
N LEU A 643 -14.51 -36.46 2.03
CA LEU A 643 -13.68 -37.59 2.44
C LEU A 643 -12.23 -37.47 2.02
N GLY A 644 -11.88 -36.89 0.86
CA GLY A 644 -10.47 -36.89 0.45
C GLY A 644 -10.16 -36.42 -0.96
N PHE A 645 -8.90 -36.60 -1.35
CA PHE A 645 -8.37 -36.31 -2.69
C PHE A 645 -7.75 -37.57 -3.30
N VAL A 646 -7.92 -37.75 -4.61
CA VAL A 646 -7.22 -38.77 -5.42
C VAL A 646 -6.49 -38.05 -6.54
N ILE A 647 -5.17 -38.21 -6.64
CA ILE A 647 -4.31 -37.43 -7.54
C ILE A 647 -3.58 -38.35 -8.52
N ASN A 648 -3.83 -38.18 -9.81
CA ASN A 648 -3.08 -38.77 -10.92
C ASN A 648 -2.61 -37.62 -11.84
N ALA A 649 -1.34 -37.24 -11.70
CA ALA A 649 -0.72 -36.13 -12.42
C ALA A 649 0.78 -36.39 -12.65
N PRO A 650 1.17 -37.28 -13.58
CA PRO A 650 2.57 -37.69 -13.78
C PRO A 650 3.53 -36.55 -14.16
N SER A 651 3.04 -35.48 -14.82
CA SER A 651 3.88 -34.32 -15.22
C SER A 651 4.00 -33.24 -14.14
N LEU A 652 3.51 -33.51 -12.92
CA LEU A 652 3.42 -32.50 -11.86
C LEU A 652 4.80 -32.08 -11.38
N LYS A 653 5.06 -30.77 -11.32
CA LYS A 653 6.33 -30.18 -10.86
C LYS A 653 6.19 -29.48 -9.52
N TYR A 654 5.02 -28.93 -9.24
CA TYR A 654 4.71 -28.19 -8.03
C TYR A 654 3.42 -28.72 -7.39
N LEU A 655 3.50 -29.12 -6.12
CA LEU A 655 2.36 -29.59 -5.34
C LEU A 655 2.21 -28.74 -4.07
N ASN A 656 0.99 -28.29 -3.78
CA ASN A 656 0.65 -27.64 -2.52
C ASN A 656 -0.66 -28.22 -1.99
N ILE A 657 -0.63 -28.84 -0.81
CA ILE A 657 -1.80 -29.44 -0.16
C ILE A 657 -1.94 -28.82 1.22
N ARG A 658 -3.14 -28.33 1.55
CA ARG A 658 -3.53 -27.92 2.90
C ARG A 658 -4.86 -28.58 3.25
N ASP A 659 -4.83 -29.69 3.99
CA ASP A 659 -6.03 -30.44 4.38
C ASP A 659 -5.98 -30.99 5.82
N TYR A 660 -6.58 -30.24 6.74
CA TYR A 660 -6.66 -30.62 8.15
C TYR A 660 -7.85 -31.51 8.52
N ARG A 661 -8.81 -31.74 7.61
CA ARG A 661 -10.14 -32.29 7.95
C ARG A 661 -10.61 -33.50 7.15
N GLY A 662 -10.05 -33.76 5.97
CA GLY A 662 -10.41 -34.95 5.18
C GLY A 662 -10.10 -36.27 5.89
N SER A 663 -10.52 -37.37 5.28
CA SER A 663 -10.21 -38.74 5.71
C SER A 663 -8.95 -39.30 5.03
N PHE A 664 -8.72 -39.01 3.75
CA PHE A 664 -7.58 -39.57 2.98
C PHE A 664 -7.05 -38.60 1.89
N CYS A 665 -5.84 -38.86 1.40
CA CYS A 665 -5.24 -38.22 0.24
C CYS A 665 -4.34 -39.22 -0.52
N LEU A 666 -4.90 -39.83 -1.57
CA LEU A 666 -4.19 -40.81 -2.40
C LEU A 666 -3.56 -40.11 -3.59
N ALA A 667 -2.32 -40.45 -3.92
CA ALA A 667 -1.66 -39.96 -5.12
C ALA A 667 -0.94 -41.10 -5.85
N GLU A 668 -1.05 -41.14 -7.18
CA GLU A 668 -0.18 -41.96 -8.03
C GLU A 668 1.23 -41.35 -8.11
N ASP A 669 2.17 -42.09 -8.69
CA ASP A 669 3.56 -41.63 -8.83
C ASP A 669 3.66 -40.31 -9.62
N MET A 670 4.48 -39.38 -9.11
CA MET A 670 4.68 -38.05 -9.69
C MET A 670 6.16 -37.86 -10.02
N PRO A 671 6.69 -38.51 -11.07
CA PRO A 671 8.13 -38.61 -11.32
C PRO A 671 8.80 -37.25 -11.64
N GLU A 672 8.05 -36.25 -12.12
CA GLU A 672 8.58 -34.92 -12.42
C GLU A 672 8.52 -33.93 -11.24
N LEU A 673 8.06 -34.35 -10.06
CA LEU A 673 7.81 -33.44 -8.94
C LEU A 673 9.12 -32.80 -8.46
N VAL A 674 9.16 -31.47 -8.49
CA VAL A 674 10.32 -30.68 -8.07
C VAL A 674 10.14 -30.14 -6.67
N GLU A 675 8.94 -29.62 -6.37
CA GLU A 675 8.63 -28.99 -5.10
C GLU A 675 7.24 -29.38 -4.58
N ALA A 676 7.16 -29.74 -3.30
CA ALA A 676 5.92 -30.08 -2.64
C ALA A 676 5.79 -29.38 -1.27
N ASN A 677 4.63 -28.78 -0.99
CA ASN A 677 4.23 -28.29 0.33
C ASN A 677 2.99 -29.05 0.80
N VAL A 678 3.09 -29.82 1.88
CA VAL A 678 2.02 -30.71 2.35
C VAL A 678 1.69 -30.39 3.80
N GLU A 679 0.51 -29.83 4.05
CA GLU A 679 -0.01 -29.55 5.39
C GLU A 679 -1.28 -30.38 5.62
N VAL A 680 -1.18 -31.51 6.33
CA VAL A 680 -2.27 -32.47 6.46
C VAL A 680 -2.53 -32.90 7.91
N GLY A 681 -3.76 -33.33 8.19
CA GLY A 681 -4.18 -33.92 9.46
C GLY A 681 -3.52 -35.28 9.78
N TYR A 682 -3.90 -35.89 10.91
CA TYR A 682 -3.39 -37.18 11.37
C TYR A 682 -3.64 -38.29 10.31
N ASP A 683 -2.72 -39.25 10.19
CA ASP A 683 -2.77 -40.48 9.39
C ASP A 683 -2.69 -40.38 7.84
N LYS A 684 -2.78 -39.18 7.25
CA LYS A 684 -2.80 -39.03 5.78
C LYS A 684 -1.44 -38.97 5.10
N LEU A 685 -0.40 -38.68 5.85
CA LEU A 685 0.91 -38.49 5.23
C LEU A 685 1.43 -39.80 4.64
N ASP A 686 1.16 -40.93 5.30
CA ASP A 686 1.55 -42.28 4.87
C ASP A 686 1.12 -42.56 3.42
N GLU A 687 -0.10 -42.15 3.06
CA GLU A 687 -0.69 -42.33 1.73
C GLU A 687 0.01 -41.53 0.62
N LEU A 688 0.62 -40.40 0.96
CA LEU A 688 1.32 -39.52 0.02
C LEU A 688 2.82 -39.82 -0.10
N MET A 689 3.43 -40.49 0.89
CA MET A 689 4.88 -40.67 0.96
C MET A 689 5.47 -41.40 -0.26
N GLY A 690 4.74 -42.36 -0.83
CA GLY A 690 5.17 -43.11 -2.02
C GLY A 690 5.33 -42.21 -3.24
N SER A 691 4.47 -41.20 -3.35
CA SER A 691 4.31 -40.37 -4.55
C SER A 691 5.18 -39.12 -4.54
N LEU A 692 5.79 -38.80 -3.40
CA LEU A 692 6.65 -37.62 -3.22
C LEU A 692 8.14 -37.92 -3.49
N THR A 693 8.52 -39.11 -3.95
CA THR A 693 9.92 -39.58 -4.00
C THR A 693 10.86 -38.78 -4.90
N SER A 694 10.33 -38.13 -5.94
CA SER A 694 11.08 -37.36 -6.95
C SER A 694 11.46 -35.94 -6.50
N VAL A 695 10.85 -35.43 -5.42
CA VAL A 695 10.97 -34.02 -5.01
C VAL A 695 12.41 -33.59 -4.70
N LYS A 696 12.74 -32.36 -5.10
CA LYS A 696 13.98 -31.66 -4.72
C LYS A 696 13.78 -30.76 -3.52
N ARG A 697 12.57 -30.21 -3.35
CA ARG A 697 12.18 -29.35 -2.22
C ARG A 697 10.88 -29.86 -1.61
N LEU A 698 10.89 -30.13 -0.31
CA LEU A 698 9.73 -30.66 0.40
C LEU A 698 9.49 -29.84 1.66
N SER A 699 8.26 -29.37 1.85
CA SER A 699 7.78 -28.72 3.07
C SER A 699 6.63 -29.56 3.64
N ILE A 700 6.73 -30.03 4.87
CA ILE A 700 5.70 -30.88 5.51
C ILE A 700 5.22 -30.26 6.82
N CYS A 701 3.91 -30.29 7.03
CA CYS A 701 3.24 -30.00 8.28
C CYS A 701 2.23 -31.13 8.58
N SER A 702 2.68 -32.16 9.30
CA SER A 702 1.85 -33.29 9.71
C SER A 702 2.42 -33.94 10.98
N THR A 703 1.79 -35.02 11.44
CA THR A 703 2.15 -35.80 12.63
C THR A 703 3.11 -36.94 12.26
N LYS A 704 3.34 -37.92 13.15
CA LYS A 704 4.12 -39.11 12.81
C LYS A 704 3.52 -39.88 11.62
N LEU A 705 4.38 -40.64 10.95
CA LEU A 705 4.01 -41.74 10.06
C LEU A 705 3.68 -42.97 10.92
N ASN A 706 2.67 -43.75 10.54
CA ASN A 706 2.30 -44.98 11.25
C ASN A 706 3.23 -46.15 10.88
N ALA A 707 3.95 -46.05 9.76
CA ALA A 707 4.92 -47.03 9.29
C ALA A 707 6.35 -46.44 9.21
N PRO A 708 7.41 -47.27 9.25
CA PRO A 708 8.77 -46.82 8.90
C PRO A 708 8.77 -46.26 7.47
N CYS A 709 9.57 -45.21 7.22
CA CYS A 709 9.59 -44.51 5.92
C CYS A 709 9.73 -45.53 4.78
N PRO A 710 8.69 -45.73 3.97
CA PRO A 710 8.68 -46.80 2.97
C PRO A 710 9.55 -46.46 1.76
N THR A 711 10.00 -45.20 1.64
CA THR A 711 10.57 -44.66 0.40
C THR A 711 11.79 -43.78 0.64
N THR A 712 12.81 -43.94 -0.21
CA THR A 712 14.02 -43.11 -0.22
C THR A 712 13.89 -41.96 -1.21
N PHE A 713 14.12 -40.73 -0.75
CA PHE A 713 14.13 -39.50 -1.54
C PHE A 713 15.52 -39.25 -2.15
N GLN A 714 15.78 -39.82 -3.33
CA GLN A 714 17.09 -39.80 -3.98
C GLN A 714 17.51 -38.41 -4.53
N GLN A 715 16.57 -37.46 -4.62
CA GLN A 715 16.78 -36.13 -5.20
C GLN A 715 16.54 -34.98 -4.21
N LEU A 716 16.05 -35.26 -2.99
CA LEU A 716 15.69 -34.22 -2.05
C LEU A 716 16.94 -33.48 -1.55
N VAL A 717 17.02 -32.19 -1.86
CA VAL A 717 18.09 -31.29 -1.43
C VAL A 717 17.64 -30.28 -0.39
N HIS A 718 16.33 -30.04 -0.25
CA HIS A 718 15.78 -29.07 0.68
C HIS A 718 14.53 -29.60 1.39
N LEU A 719 14.61 -29.79 2.70
CA LEU A 719 13.53 -30.25 3.54
C LEU A 719 13.12 -29.15 4.52
N GLU A 720 11.83 -28.86 4.63
CA GLU A 720 11.25 -27.98 5.64
C GLU A 720 10.16 -28.75 6.42
N ILE A 721 10.18 -28.72 7.75
CA ILE A 721 9.21 -29.42 8.60
C ILE A 721 8.56 -28.45 9.59
N CYS A 722 7.24 -28.55 9.75
CA CYS A 722 6.50 -27.83 10.78
C CYS A 722 6.60 -28.54 12.13
N THR A 723 7.01 -27.82 13.17
CA THR A 723 7.12 -28.32 14.56
C THR A 723 5.84 -28.11 15.36
N CYS A 724 4.70 -28.06 14.68
CA CYS A 724 3.41 -27.63 15.23
C CYS A 724 2.49 -28.78 15.66
N LYS A 725 2.80 -30.00 15.22
CA LYS A 725 2.04 -31.21 15.48
C LYS A 725 2.76 -32.12 16.48
N PRO A 726 2.06 -32.97 17.24
CA PRO A 726 2.72 -33.95 18.09
C PRO A 726 3.56 -34.93 17.24
N GLU A 727 4.63 -35.45 17.83
CA GLU A 727 5.50 -36.48 17.22
C GLU A 727 6.19 -36.06 15.91
N TRP A 728 6.23 -34.77 15.60
CA TRP A 728 6.94 -34.23 14.42
C TRP A 728 8.43 -34.63 14.37
N TRP A 729 9.05 -34.92 15.51
CA TRP A 729 10.43 -35.41 15.59
C TRP A 729 10.58 -36.84 15.04
N ASN A 730 9.59 -37.71 15.23
CA ASN A 730 9.61 -39.05 14.64
C ASN A 730 9.57 -38.95 13.10
N LEU A 731 8.73 -38.04 12.60
CA LEU A 731 8.69 -37.70 11.17
C LEU A 731 10.03 -37.15 10.68
N LEU A 732 10.66 -36.23 11.44
CA LEU A 732 11.99 -35.71 11.10
C LEU A 732 13.02 -36.85 11.00
N VAL A 733 13.12 -37.71 12.01
CA VAL A 733 14.09 -38.82 12.00
C VAL A 733 13.86 -39.72 10.79
N CYS A 734 12.61 -40.10 10.52
CA CYS A 734 12.22 -40.89 9.36
C CYS A 734 12.64 -40.23 8.03
N LEU A 735 12.41 -38.93 7.87
CA LEU A 735 12.78 -38.23 6.65
C LEU A 735 14.29 -38.07 6.51
N LEU A 736 15.02 -37.85 7.61
CA LEU A 736 16.49 -37.76 7.56
C LEU A 736 17.11 -39.08 7.12
N THR A 737 16.59 -40.23 7.56
CA THR A 737 17.07 -41.54 7.10
C THR A 737 16.77 -41.79 5.62
N ALA A 738 15.67 -41.23 5.14
CA ALA A 738 15.22 -41.41 3.77
C ALA A 738 15.84 -40.42 2.76
N THR A 739 16.69 -39.46 3.17
CA THR A 739 17.07 -38.31 2.31
C THR A 739 18.60 -38.14 2.16
N PRO A 740 19.31 -39.07 1.50
CA PRO A 740 20.79 -39.13 1.52
C PRO A 740 21.51 -37.93 0.88
N LYS A 741 20.83 -37.09 0.10
CA LYS A 741 21.41 -35.90 -0.56
C LYS A 741 20.92 -34.58 0.02
N LEU A 742 20.32 -34.60 1.21
CA LEU A 742 19.76 -33.40 1.83
C LEU A 742 20.85 -32.36 2.10
N ARG A 743 20.70 -31.15 1.53
CA ARG A 743 21.64 -30.04 1.71
C ARG A 743 21.11 -28.95 2.64
N VAL A 744 19.79 -28.79 2.69
CA VAL A 744 19.13 -27.74 3.45
C VAL A 744 18.01 -28.34 4.30
N LEU A 745 18.09 -28.19 5.62
CA LEU A 745 17.03 -28.57 6.55
C LEU A 745 16.46 -27.32 7.23
N LYS A 746 15.15 -27.16 7.24
CA LYS A 746 14.46 -26.06 7.91
C LYS A 746 13.38 -26.59 8.84
N LEU A 747 13.27 -26.03 10.03
CA LEU A 747 12.20 -26.29 10.99
C LEU A 747 11.42 -25.00 11.20
N LYS A 748 10.10 -25.03 11.14
CA LYS A 748 9.25 -23.83 11.32
C LYS A 748 8.03 -24.09 12.19
N ARG A 749 7.48 -23.03 12.77
CA ARG A 749 6.20 -23.07 13.48
C ARG A 749 5.20 -22.14 12.79
N THR A 750 4.23 -22.70 12.05
CA THR A 750 3.30 -21.92 11.19
C THR A 750 1.95 -21.61 11.82
N HIS A 751 1.50 -22.37 12.82
CA HIS A 751 0.17 -22.21 13.43
C HIS A 751 0.25 -21.48 14.78
N LYS A 752 -0.81 -20.70 15.12
CA LYS A 752 -0.88 -19.97 16.41
C LYS A 752 -1.10 -20.91 17.60
N ASP A 753 -1.88 -21.98 17.41
CA ASP A 753 -2.31 -22.93 18.46
C ASP A 753 -1.46 -24.21 18.55
N CYS A 754 -0.16 -24.13 18.27
CA CYS A 754 0.72 -25.31 18.35
C CYS A 754 0.79 -25.83 19.79
N SER A 755 0.60 -27.15 19.97
CA SER A 755 0.72 -27.82 21.26
C SER A 755 2.10 -27.58 21.91
N LYS A 756 2.14 -27.56 23.25
CA LYS A 756 3.41 -27.49 24.01
C LYS A 756 4.28 -28.68 23.57
N GLY A 757 5.49 -28.37 23.12
CA GLY A 757 6.35 -29.31 22.40
C GLY A 757 6.63 -30.59 23.20
N GLY A 758 6.61 -31.73 22.52
CA GLY A 758 7.08 -32.98 23.10
C GLY A 758 8.61 -33.10 23.06
N CYS A 759 9.12 -34.10 23.77
CA CYS A 759 10.53 -34.34 23.98
C CYS A 759 11.18 -34.96 22.73
N TRP A 760 12.31 -34.42 22.30
CA TRP A 760 13.19 -35.06 21.32
C TRP A 760 13.73 -36.37 21.90
N ASN A 761 13.64 -37.44 21.12
CA ASN A 761 14.27 -38.71 21.43
C ASN A 761 15.42 -38.90 20.43
N GLU A 762 16.65 -38.90 20.94
CA GLU A 762 17.84 -39.08 20.11
C GLU A 762 17.80 -40.46 19.43
N PRO A 763 17.95 -40.55 18.09
CA PRO A 763 18.00 -41.84 17.41
C PRO A 763 19.32 -42.55 17.74
N GLY A 764 19.28 -43.88 17.84
CA GLY A 764 20.47 -44.71 18.14
C GLY A 764 21.51 -44.80 17.01
N PHE A 765 21.33 -44.06 15.92
CA PHE A 765 22.21 -44.01 14.76
C PHE A 765 22.20 -42.61 14.14
N VAL A 766 23.13 -42.34 13.23
CA VAL A 766 23.27 -41.05 12.55
C VAL A 766 22.81 -41.18 11.10
N PRO A 767 21.81 -40.40 10.64
CA PRO A 767 21.41 -40.39 9.24
C PRO A 767 22.55 -39.97 8.29
N ASP A 768 22.71 -40.68 7.17
CA ASP A 768 23.78 -40.46 6.19
C ASP A 768 23.87 -39.02 5.67
N CYS A 769 22.72 -38.35 5.55
CA CYS A 769 22.66 -36.98 5.04
C CYS A 769 23.34 -35.97 5.98
N LEU A 770 23.37 -36.23 7.29
CA LEU A 770 24.14 -35.42 8.24
C LEU A 770 25.63 -35.59 7.97
N LEU A 771 26.07 -36.83 7.76
CA LEU A 771 27.48 -37.15 7.53
C LEU A 771 28.00 -36.64 6.19
N THR A 772 27.17 -36.63 5.13
CA THR A 772 27.65 -36.52 3.74
C THR A 772 27.23 -35.25 2.99
N SER A 773 26.11 -34.62 3.32
CA SER A 773 25.52 -33.60 2.43
C SER A 773 24.92 -32.36 3.08
N LEU A 774 24.53 -32.41 4.37
CA LEU A 774 23.82 -31.30 4.99
C LEU A 774 24.73 -30.07 5.13
N GLU A 775 24.38 -28.98 4.43
CA GLU A 775 25.16 -27.73 4.39
C GLU A 775 24.51 -26.59 5.18
N TYR A 776 23.19 -26.58 5.31
CA TYR A 776 22.45 -25.51 5.97
C TYR A 776 21.32 -26.06 6.84
N PHE A 777 21.24 -25.59 8.07
CA PHE A 777 20.15 -25.87 8.99
C PHE A 777 19.52 -24.56 9.49
N GLU A 778 18.19 -24.45 9.49
CA GLU A 778 17.48 -23.28 10.03
C GLU A 778 16.33 -23.71 10.93
N TRP A 779 16.18 -23.07 12.10
CA TRP A 779 15.01 -23.26 12.96
C TRP A 779 14.32 -21.93 13.23
N ARG A 780 13.09 -21.79 12.74
CA ARG A 780 12.20 -20.64 12.95
C ARG A 780 11.32 -20.83 14.18
N ARG A 781 11.24 -19.80 15.02
CA ARG A 781 10.50 -19.78 16.29
C ARG A 781 11.01 -20.83 17.29
N TYR A 782 12.32 -20.87 17.47
CA TYR A 782 13.00 -21.71 18.44
C TYR A 782 12.76 -21.20 19.87
N LYS A 783 12.43 -22.10 20.81
CA LYS A 783 12.11 -21.78 22.22
C LYS A 783 13.19 -22.23 23.21
N GLY A 784 14.23 -22.92 22.75
CA GLY A 784 15.31 -23.38 23.64
C GLY A 784 14.93 -24.46 24.63
N THR A 785 13.77 -25.10 24.48
CA THR A 785 13.38 -26.22 25.36
C THR A 785 14.43 -27.33 25.29
N LYS A 786 14.56 -28.12 26.37
CA LYS A 786 15.55 -29.20 26.44
C LYS A 786 15.56 -30.06 25.17
N GLY A 787 14.40 -30.56 24.73
CA GLY A 787 14.31 -31.36 23.51
C GLY A 787 14.69 -30.63 22.22
N GLN A 788 14.36 -29.34 22.08
CA GLN A 788 14.79 -28.56 20.90
C GLN A 788 16.30 -28.37 20.90
N SER A 789 16.88 -28.06 22.06
CA SER A 789 18.33 -27.91 22.22
C SER A 789 19.08 -29.21 21.96
N ASP A 790 18.55 -30.34 22.42
CA ASP A 790 19.17 -31.65 22.21
C ASP A 790 19.19 -32.01 20.72
N LEU A 791 18.13 -31.68 19.97
CA LEU A 791 18.09 -31.86 18.51
C LEU A 791 19.13 -31.01 17.79
N VAL A 792 19.25 -29.72 18.12
CA VAL A 792 20.27 -28.85 17.49
C VAL A 792 21.68 -29.34 17.82
N THR A 793 21.91 -29.75 19.06
CA THR A 793 23.19 -30.31 19.51
C THR A 793 23.51 -31.59 18.74
N TYR A 794 22.52 -32.46 18.54
CA TYR A 794 22.66 -33.67 17.74
C TYR A 794 23.02 -33.36 16.28
N ILE A 795 22.38 -32.37 15.64
CA ILE A 795 22.75 -31.96 14.28
C ILE A 795 24.18 -31.41 14.24
N LEU A 796 24.55 -30.51 15.15
CA LEU A 796 25.90 -29.94 15.22
C LEU A 796 26.98 -31.01 15.41
N ARG A 797 26.76 -31.96 16.31
CA ARG A 797 27.71 -33.02 16.65
C ARG A 797 27.95 -34.00 15.52
N ASN A 798 26.98 -34.18 14.62
CA ASN A 798 27.02 -35.22 13.60
C ASN A 798 27.16 -34.69 12.16
N ALA A 799 26.80 -33.42 11.89
CA ALA A 799 26.78 -32.92 10.51
C ALA A 799 28.17 -32.44 10.01
N CYS A 800 28.88 -33.29 9.26
CA CYS A 800 30.28 -33.06 8.88
C CYS A 800 30.47 -31.97 7.80
N HIS A 801 29.46 -31.70 6.98
CA HIS A 801 29.51 -30.70 5.90
C HIS A 801 28.69 -29.42 6.18
N LEU A 802 28.21 -29.27 7.42
CA LEU A 802 27.36 -28.15 7.82
C LEU A 802 28.15 -26.83 7.73
N LYS A 803 27.67 -25.89 6.94
CA LYS A 803 28.29 -24.56 6.77
C LYS A 803 27.63 -23.52 7.64
N MET A 804 26.32 -23.64 7.84
CA MET A 804 25.52 -22.63 8.53
C MET A 804 24.37 -23.27 9.31
N VAL A 805 24.25 -22.87 10.57
CA VAL A 805 23.06 -23.05 11.40
C VAL A 805 22.46 -21.68 11.64
N LYS A 806 21.16 -21.52 11.35
CA LYS A 806 20.42 -20.29 11.57
C LYS A 806 19.28 -20.50 12.56
N ILE A 807 19.38 -19.95 13.75
CA ILE A 807 18.32 -20.04 14.77
C ILE A 807 17.60 -18.69 14.85
N LEU A 808 16.28 -18.73 14.70
CA LEU A 808 15.39 -17.58 14.84
C LEU A 808 14.50 -17.87 16.06
N THR A 809 14.74 -17.19 17.18
CA THR A 809 14.05 -17.43 18.45
C THR A 809 12.60 -16.93 18.42
N GLU A 810 11.76 -17.48 19.31
CA GLU A 810 10.39 -16.97 19.56
C GLU A 810 10.30 -16.12 20.82
N THR A 811 11.23 -16.28 21.76
CA THR A 811 11.32 -15.45 22.97
C THR A 811 12.02 -14.14 22.65
N ASP A 812 11.51 -13.04 23.21
CA ASP A 812 12.14 -11.71 23.16
C ASP A 812 12.99 -11.46 24.42
N ASP A 813 13.08 -12.43 25.35
CA ASP A 813 13.90 -12.33 26.55
C ASP A 813 15.40 -12.47 26.21
N PRO A 814 16.22 -11.41 26.42
CA PRO A 814 17.65 -11.43 26.13
C PRO A 814 18.44 -12.45 26.97
N GLU A 815 18.00 -12.74 28.21
CA GLU A 815 18.68 -13.71 29.08
C GLU A 815 18.44 -15.14 28.59
N GLU A 816 17.19 -15.47 28.26
CA GLU A 816 16.85 -16.77 27.66
C GLU A 816 17.57 -16.96 26.31
N GLN A 817 17.62 -15.92 25.47
CA GLN A 817 18.36 -15.96 24.21
C GLN A 817 19.85 -16.17 24.44
N LEU A 818 20.46 -15.45 25.39
CA LEU A 818 21.87 -15.58 25.70
C LEU A 818 22.21 -16.97 26.25
N GLU A 819 21.33 -17.56 27.06
CA GLU A 819 21.48 -18.92 27.56
C GLU A 819 21.39 -19.95 26.42
N MET A 820 20.43 -19.78 25.50
CA MET A 820 20.33 -20.61 24.29
C MET A 820 21.58 -20.49 23.40
N ILE A 821 22.08 -19.27 23.20
CA ILE A 821 23.31 -19.00 22.43
C ILE A 821 24.50 -19.68 23.08
N LYS A 822 24.72 -19.48 24.39
CA LYS A 822 25.83 -20.11 25.13
C LYS A 822 25.76 -21.63 24.95
N LYS A 823 24.61 -22.23 25.23
CA LYS A 823 24.43 -23.68 25.16
C LYS A 823 24.76 -24.27 23.78
N LEU A 824 24.31 -23.61 22.71
CA LEU A 824 24.55 -24.06 21.33
C LEU A 824 25.95 -23.67 20.80
N ALA A 825 26.53 -22.57 21.28
CA ALA A 825 27.88 -22.15 20.92
C ALA A 825 28.93 -23.14 21.43
N PHE A 826 28.76 -23.65 22.66
CA PHE A 826 29.63 -24.65 23.29
C PHE A 826 29.32 -26.10 22.86
N SER A 827 28.30 -26.31 22.04
CA SER A 827 27.97 -27.64 21.54
C SER A 827 29.07 -28.16 20.59
N PRO A 828 29.48 -29.43 20.70
CA PRO A 828 30.49 -30.02 19.82
C PRO A 828 30.02 -29.99 18.37
N ARG A 829 30.94 -29.68 17.44
CA ARG A 829 30.66 -29.55 16.00
C ARG A 829 31.49 -30.54 15.20
N ALA A 830 30.85 -31.32 14.34
CA ALA A 830 31.54 -32.16 13.38
C ALA A 830 32.18 -31.33 12.25
N SER A 831 31.49 -30.29 11.78
CA SER A 831 32.04 -29.36 10.78
C SER A 831 32.76 -28.19 11.45
N ILE A 832 34.06 -28.10 11.21
CA ILE A 832 34.92 -26.97 11.63
C ILE A 832 34.59 -25.65 10.92
N THR A 833 33.87 -25.71 9.79
CA THR A 833 33.49 -24.53 9.00
C THR A 833 32.09 -24.02 9.34
N CYS A 834 31.36 -24.72 10.24
CA CYS A 834 29.99 -24.41 10.59
C CYS A 834 29.89 -23.11 11.41
N GLN A 835 29.23 -22.11 10.83
CA GLN A 835 28.83 -20.89 11.53
C GLN A 835 27.45 -21.09 12.15
N VAL A 836 27.25 -20.58 13.37
CA VAL A 836 25.94 -20.58 14.04
C VAL A 836 25.50 -19.12 14.16
N ASP A 837 24.47 -18.74 13.41
CA ASP A 837 23.86 -17.41 13.40
C ASP A 837 22.55 -17.46 14.19
N PHE A 838 22.45 -16.57 15.16
CA PHE A 838 21.22 -16.32 15.90
C PHE A 838 20.67 -15.00 15.38
N ASP A 839 19.50 -15.06 14.73
CA ASP A 839 18.78 -13.85 14.33
C ASP A 839 17.97 -13.34 15.50
#